data_AF-A0A1V4VZS4-F1
#
_entry.id   AF-A0A1V4VZS4-F1
#
_cell.length_a   1.000
_cell.length_b   1.000
_cell.length_c   1.000
_cell.angle_alpha   90.00
_cell.angle_beta   90.00
_cell.angle_gamma   90.00
#
_symmetry.space_group_name_H-M   'P 1'
#
loop_
_entity.id
_entity.type
_entity.pdbx_description
1 polymer ?
#
loop_
_entity_poly.entity_id
_entity_poly.type
_entity_poly.pdbx_seq_one_letter_code
_entity_poly.pdbx_strand_id
1 'polypeptide(L)'
;MLQINRLKITIRTAEQDFGFDHTFTKGLNFIASDDNTCGKSSVIEGIYYALGFEEIIGGKGEKVLTSVYKNSIEYNGKPFNTLESEVYLEVYNAVDIVTLHRTAKMENRDSRLVTVYYDRLESVEKGSVDYEDMYVHMPYSATREKGFHTFLERYLGLDLPYVNTYNDLESKLYLQLLFSSMFVEQKRGWADIVSGMPNLGIKEAKQRTIEYILNLDTIENGKKKIDLTDEKNQIERAWNDVVEAVGVDGRSAQCNVSNLPNSPRILKENVSAKVSIFYVNGQDINIHLSDLKDELGRLSALKPRVIDNFDELQIELQETEKQIDLIANAIYEARIKLNLEDASIKSLRENLDTIKIDIANNKDAARLRKLGSDIGSEIMNGICPVCNQTIADTLLPLANDFHVMSIDENIKHLVAQKEMFEFALEGHSETKEELKNSISQLESTLFTLRRLALSLRSDLYAVDEEQSEAIVYKKLEITNKIQHLEKFQDIVDGALTKLIELSDRWKKYLDEKERLPKEKFTLKDKEKLNSFEDNFKKDLKEYGYKSVSNINDISISRDTYLPVINNFDMKFDSSASDNIRAIWAFTMALLQTSNAHGGNHPGILIFDEPDQHSIIISNMEAFFKSIMNVQREKQVIIGITIKDRDTRTAIKNLGKGNYNMIRINEKAFVPIIKEMSNSDKSEDSPT
;
A
#
# COMPACT_ATOMS: atom_id res chain seq x y z
N MET A 1 -11.77 -2.01 -16.85
CA MET A 1 -11.61 -3.02 -17.94
C MET A 1 -10.41 -2.58 -18.78
N LEU A 2 -9.59 -3.46 -19.36
CA LEU A 2 -8.52 -3.06 -20.28
C LEU A 2 -8.86 -3.49 -21.71
N GLN A 3 -8.85 -2.55 -22.65
CA GLN A 3 -8.97 -2.79 -24.08
C GLN A 3 -7.83 -2.09 -24.81
N ILE A 4 -7.20 -2.79 -25.75
CA ILE A 4 -6.22 -2.23 -26.69
C ILE A 4 -6.98 -1.80 -27.95
N ASN A 5 -6.79 -0.56 -28.40
CA ASN A 5 -7.44 -0.03 -29.59
C ASN A 5 -6.52 0.00 -30.80
N ARG A 6 -5.25 0.35 -30.61
CA ARG A 6 -4.27 0.48 -31.70
C ARG A 6 -2.86 0.23 -31.16
N LEU A 7 -2.06 -0.50 -31.93
CA LEU A 7 -0.63 -0.67 -31.67
C LEU A 7 0.13 -0.13 -32.86
N LYS A 8 1.03 0.82 -32.61
CA LYS A 8 1.97 1.34 -33.59
C LYS A 8 3.39 1.12 -33.11
N ILE A 9 4.17 0.35 -33.85
CA ILE A 9 5.59 0.12 -33.62
C ILE A 9 6.35 0.77 -34.76
N THR A 10 7.36 1.58 -34.43
CA THR A 10 8.20 2.27 -35.41
C THR A 10 9.66 1.92 -35.17
N ILE A 11 10.36 1.56 -36.24
CA ILE A 11 11.77 1.16 -36.25
C ILE A 11 12.46 2.03 -37.30
N ARG A 12 13.31 2.95 -36.85
CA ARG A 12 14.02 3.86 -37.72
C ARG A 12 15.39 3.28 -38.08
N THR A 13 15.72 3.32 -39.36
CA THR A 13 17.02 2.89 -39.89
C THR A 13 17.62 3.99 -40.75
N ALA A 14 18.88 3.87 -41.14
CA ALA A 14 19.56 4.91 -41.93
C ALA A 14 18.93 5.12 -43.33
N GLU A 15 18.34 4.07 -43.92
CA GLU A 15 17.84 4.10 -45.30
C GLU A 15 16.31 4.13 -45.36
N GLN A 16 15.63 3.38 -44.51
CA GLN A 16 14.17 3.17 -44.57
C GLN A 16 13.58 2.94 -43.19
N ASP A 17 12.49 3.63 -42.88
CA ASP A 17 11.72 3.40 -41.65
C ASP A 17 10.80 2.19 -41.85
N PHE A 18 10.73 1.31 -40.85
CA PHE A 18 9.84 0.15 -40.82
C PHE A 18 8.85 0.29 -39.68
N GLY A 19 7.65 -0.28 -39.83
CA GLY A 19 6.66 -0.23 -38.77
C GLY A 19 5.57 -1.27 -38.89
N PHE A 20 4.77 -1.31 -37.83
CA PHE A 20 3.54 -2.08 -37.72
C PHE A 20 2.49 -1.16 -37.11
N ASP A 21 1.39 -0.91 -37.79
CA ASP A 21 0.34 0.00 -37.33
C ASP A 21 -1.04 -0.58 -37.61
N HIS A 22 -1.68 -1.10 -36.58
CA HIS A 22 -2.96 -1.79 -36.70
C HIS A 22 -3.89 -1.53 -35.52
N THR A 23 -5.19 -1.45 -35.83
CA THR A 23 -6.27 -1.32 -34.86
C THR A 23 -6.82 -2.67 -34.44
N PHE A 24 -7.19 -2.78 -33.17
CA PHE A 24 -7.84 -3.92 -32.55
C PHE A 24 -9.31 -3.57 -32.22
N THR A 25 -10.17 -4.58 -32.22
CA THR A 25 -11.58 -4.43 -31.89
C THR A 25 -11.92 -5.13 -30.57
N LYS A 26 -13.12 -4.90 -30.05
CA LYS A 26 -13.69 -5.77 -29.00
C LYS A 26 -13.84 -7.20 -29.53
N GLY A 27 -13.81 -8.18 -28.63
CA GLY A 27 -13.92 -9.60 -28.96
C GLY A 27 -12.60 -10.24 -29.41
N LEU A 28 -12.68 -11.14 -30.39
CA LEU A 28 -11.57 -11.95 -30.86
C LEU A 28 -10.74 -11.23 -31.94
N ASN A 29 -9.45 -11.07 -31.69
CA ASN A 29 -8.48 -10.48 -32.62
C ASN A 29 -7.40 -11.50 -32.95
N PHE A 30 -7.15 -11.73 -34.23
CA PHE A 30 -6.07 -12.60 -34.71
C PHE A 30 -4.94 -11.77 -35.29
N ILE A 31 -3.71 -12.04 -34.85
CA ILE A 31 -2.46 -11.64 -35.49
C ILE A 31 -1.96 -12.87 -36.24
N ALA A 32 -2.22 -12.93 -37.54
CA ALA A 32 -2.02 -14.11 -38.36
C ALA A 32 -0.87 -13.95 -39.35
N SER A 33 -0.07 -14.99 -39.54
CA SER A 33 0.91 -15.06 -40.64
C SER A 33 0.92 -16.43 -41.31
N ASP A 34 1.38 -16.49 -42.56
CA ASP A 34 1.51 -17.76 -43.28
C ASP A 34 2.77 -18.56 -42.91
N ASP A 35 3.78 -17.93 -42.27
CA ASP A 35 4.98 -18.59 -41.78
C ASP A 35 5.24 -18.35 -40.27
N ASN A 36 6.02 -19.22 -39.62
CA ASN A 36 6.32 -19.14 -38.18
C ASN A 36 7.20 -17.91 -37.86
N THR A 37 8.06 -17.49 -38.78
CA THR A 37 9.12 -16.49 -38.57
C THR A 37 8.80 -15.10 -39.17
N CYS A 38 7.53 -14.73 -39.19
CA CYS A 38 7.09 -13.43 -39.71
C CYS A 38 7.13 -12.29 -38.68
N GLY A 39 7.42 -12.55 -37.39
CA GLY A 39 7.50 -11.51 -36.35
C GLY A 39 6.24 -11.32 -35.49
N LYS A 40 5.31 -12.30 -35.48
CA LYS A 40 4.08 -12.27 -34.65
C LYS A 40 4.39 -12.06 -33.17
N SER A 41 5.26 -12.89 -32.60
CA SER A 41 5.68 -12.79 -31.20
C SER A 41 6.34 -11.44 -30.93
N SER A 42 7.07 -10.86 -31.88
CA SER A 42 7.65 -9.52 -31.72
C SER A 42 6.60 -8.41 -31.62
N VAL A 43 5.45 -8.54 -32.28
CA VAL A 43 4.32 -7.60 -32.14
C VAL A 43 3.67 -7.75 -30.76
N ILE A 44 3.44 -8.98 -30.32
CA ILE A 44 2.86 -9.28 -29.00
C ILE A 44 3.81 -8.80 -27.88
N GLU A 45 5.11 -9.07 -27.99
CA GLU A 45 6.14 -8.54 -27.09
C GLU A 45 6.10 -7.00 -27.00
N GLY A 46 5.78 -6.32 -28.10
CA GLY A 46 5.57 -4.87 -28.12
C GLY A 46 4.43 -4.41 -27.20
N ILE A 47 3.32 -5.16 -27.16
CA ILE A 47 2.20 -4.89 -26.23
C ILE A 47 2.66 -5.08 -24.77
N TYR A 48 3.37 -6.17 -24.49
CA TYR A 48 3.85 -6.47 -23.13
C TYR A 48 4.82 -5.38 -22.67
N TYR A 49 5.68 -4.93 -23.58
CA TYR A 49 6.66 -3.88 -23.32
C TYR A 49 6.01 -2.51 -23.10
N ALA A 50 5.03 -2.11 -23.90
CA ALA A 50 4.31 -0.85 -23.71
C ALA A 50 3.56 -0.81 -22.36
N LEU A 51 3.04 -1.95 -21.90
CA LEU A 51 2.39 -2.09 -20.59
C LEU A 51 3.37 -2.31 -19.42
N GLY A 52 4.68 -2.37 -19.66
CA GLY A 52 5.67 -2.60 -18.60
C GLY A 52 5.64 -4.00 -17.99
N PHE A 53 5.17 -4.99 -18.76
CA PHE A 53 4.99 -6.40 -18.36
C PHE A 53 6.04 -7.34 -18.99
N GLU A 54 7.18 -6.82 -19.42
CA GLU A 54 8.25 -7.63 -20.02
C GLU A 54 8.82 -8.72 -19.09
N GLU A 55 8.64 -8.56 -17.77
CA GLU A 55 9.01 -9.56 -16.76
C GLU A 55 8.29 -10.90 -16.96
N ILE A 56 7.09 -10.90 -17.57
CA ILE A 56 6.33 -12.11 -17.89
C ILE A 56 7.05 -12.97 -18.93
N ILE A 57 7.76 -12.33 -19.88
CA ILE A 57 8.53 -13.02 -20.92
C ILE A 57 9.81 -13.62 -20.32
N GLY A 58 10.37 -12.97 -19.28
CA GLY A 58 11.48 -13.51 -18.50
C GLY A 58 12.68 -12.60 -18.32
N GLY A 59 12.52 -11.27 -18.43
CA GLY A 59 13.58 -10.31 -18.12
C GLY A 59 13.05 -8.88 -17.95
N LYS A 60 13.96 -7.89 -17.86
CA LYS A 60 13.62 -6.47 -17.69
C LYS A 60 14.15 -5.63 -18.84
N GLY A 61 13.38 -4.64 -19.27
CA GLY A 61 13.74 -3.67 -20.29
C GLY A 61 13.82 -4.22 -21.71
N GLU A 62 14.48 -3.46 -22.58
CA GLU A 62 14.62 -3.70 -24.01
C GLU A 62 15.36 -5.00 -24.35
N LYS A 63 16.15 -5.54 -23.39
CA LYS A 63 16.89 -6.79 -23.57
C LYS A 63 15.99 -7.98 -23.85
N VAL A 64 14.74 -7.94 -23.39
CA VAL A 64 13.74 -8.99 -23.58
C VAL A 64 13.20 -9.03 -25.01
N LEU A 65 13.13 -7.88 -25.67
CA LEU A 65 12.59 -7.75 -27.03
C LEU A 65 13.46 -8.49 -28.05
N THR A 66 12.87 -8.86 -29.19
CA THR A 66 13.63 -9.45 -30.31
C THR A 66 14.71 -8.53 -30.89
N SER A 67 15.62 -9.09 -31.69
CA SER A 67 16.74 -8.35 -32.31
C SER A 67 16.29 -7.18 -33.19
N VAL A 68 15.06 -7.22 -33.69
CA VAL A 68 14.46 -6.21 -34.56
C VAL A 68 14.37 -4.84 -33.88
N TYR A 69 14.15 -4.82 -32.56
CA TYR A 69 14.09 -3.59 -31.77
C TYR A 69 15.47 -3.01 -31.43
N LYS A 70 16.56 -3.79 -31.55
CA LYS A 70 17.87 -3.46 -30.96
C LYS A 70 19.01 -3.38 -31.96
N ASN A 71 19.10 -4.37 -32.85
CA ASN A 71 20.29 -4.62 -33.64
C ASN A 71 20.01 -4.32 -35.11
N SER A 72 19.16 -5.15 -35.73
CA SER A 72 18.85 -5.03 -37.14
C SER A 72 17.52 -5.70 -37.47
N ILE A 73 16.91 -5.18 -38.54
CA ILE A 73 15.75 -5.75 -39.20
C ILE A 73 16.20 -6.33 -40.55
N GLU A 74 15.80 -7.56 -40.84
CA GLU A 74 16.05 -8.18 -42.14
C GLU A 74 14.81 -8.08 -43.02
N TYR A 75 14.95 -7.38 -44.15
CA TYR A 75 13.88 -7.22 -45.13
C TYR A 75 14.43 -7.46 -46.54
N ASN A 76 13.75 -8.31 -47.32
CA ASN A 76 14.17 -8.73 -48.67
C ASN A 76 15.63 -9.22 -48.77
N GLY A 77 16.10 -9.95 -47.74
CA GLY A 77 17.47 -10.49 -47.68
C GLY A 77 18.56 -9.45 -47.41
N LYS A 78 18.18 -8.21 -47.08
CA LYS A 78 19.11 -7.15 -46.66
C LYS A 78 18.93 -6.83 -45.17
N PRO A 79 20.01 -6.80 -44.37
CA PRO A 79 19.94 -6.34 -42.99
C PRO A 79 20.02 -4.80 -42.93
N PHE A 80 19.08 -4.19 -42.23
CA PHE A 80 19.09 -2.76 -41.91
C PHE A 80 19.36 -2.59 -40.43
N ASN A 81 20.31 -1.73 -40.07
CA ASN A 81 20.63 -1.49 -38.66
C ASN A 81 19.56 -0.62 -37.99
N THR A 82 19.07 -1.07 -36.84
CA THR A 82 18.08 -0.33 -36.05
C THR A 82 18.77 0.82 -35.32
N LEU A 83 18.42 2.05 -35.67
CA LEU A 83 18.92 3.26 -35.01
C LEU A 83 18.04 3.60 -33.81
N GLU A 84 16.73 3.73 -34.05
CA GLU A 84 15.74 4.03 -33.01
C GLU A 84 14.56 3.06 -33.11
N SER A 85 13.96 2.75 -31.96
CA SER A 85 12.75 1.92 -31.89
C SER A 85 11.78 2.41 -30.83
N GLU A 86 10.53 2.61 -31.25
CA GLU A 86 9.46 3.21 -30.45
C GLU A 86 8.19 2.35 -30.53
N VAL A 87 7.46 2.27 -29.42
CA VAL A 87 6.17 1.57 -29.33
C VAL A 87 5.13 2.53 -28.77
N TYR A 88 4.03 2.66 -29.51
CA TYR A 88 2.82 3.38 -29.12
C TYR A 88 1.67 2.38 -28.95
N LEU A 89 1.00 2.43 -27.81
CA LEU A 89 -0.14 1.56 -27.49
C LEU A 89 -1.31 2.41 -27.01
N GLU A 90 -2.36 2.48 -27.82
CA GLU A 90 -3.62 3.11 -27.43
C GLU A 90 -4.47 2.12 -26.63
N VAL A 91 -4.83 2.49 -25.40
CA VAL A 91 -5.63 1.68 -24.49
C VAL A 91 -6.87 2.43 -24.01
N TYR A 92 -7.93 1.70 -23.74
CA TYR A 92 -9.24 2.19 -23.29
C TYR A 92 -9.67 1.47 -22.02
N ASN A 93 -10.05 2.21 -20.98
CA ASN A 93 -10.46 1.64 -19.68
C ASN A 93 -11.97 1.44 -19.48
N ALA A 94 -12.79 1.70 -20.50
CA ALA A 94 -14.26 1.88 -20.48
C ALA A 94 -14.77 3.31 -20.25
N VAL A 95 -13.88 4.27 -19.95
CA VAL A 95 -14.21 5.69 -19.73
C VAL A 95 -13.33 6.58 -20.61
N ASP A 96 -12.02 6.48 -20.42
CA ASP A 96 -11.00 7.32 -21.03
C ASP A 96 -10.15 6.50 -22.02
N ILE A 97 -9.54 7.19 -22.99
CA ILE A 97 -8.57 6.64 -23.92
C ILE A 97 -7.24 7.32 -23.65
N VAL A 98 -6.18 6.52 -23.49
CA VAL A 98 -4.81 7.01 -23.33
C VAL A 98 -3.87 6.30 -24.29
N THR A 99 -2.84 7.02 -24.74
CA THR A 99 -1.80 6.48 -25.60
C THR A 99 -0.50 6.37 -24.82
N LEU A 100 0.01 5.16 -24.68
CA LEU A 100 1.28 4.86 -24.02
C LEU A 100 2.41 4.89 -25.04
N HIS A 101 3.48 5.62 -24.76
CA HIS A 101 4.67 5.69 -25.59
C HIS A 101 5.91 5.26 -24.82
N ARG A 102 6.64 4.27 -25.36
CA ARG A 102 7.87 3.75 -24.78
C ARG A 102 8.92 3.48 -25.85
N THR A 103 10.15 3.87 -25.58
CA THR A 103 11.29 3.71 -26.50
C THR A 103 12.14 2.51 -26.11
N ALA A 104 12.37 1.60 -27.04
CA ALA A 104 13.25 0.44 -26.81
C ALA A 104 14.72 0.75 -27.11
N LYS A 105 15.00 1.60 -28.10
CA LYS A 105 16.35 2.09 -28.42
C LYS A 105 16.28 3.55 -28.84
N MET A 106 16.95 4.42 -28.09
CA MET A 106 17.13 5.85 -28.41
C MET A 106 18.31 6.38 -27.59
N GLU A 107 19.15 7.24 -28.14
CA GLU A 107 20.39 7.69 -27.46
C GLU A 107 20.09 8.62 -26.28
N ASN A 108 19.09 9.49 -26.43
CA ASN A 108 18.73 10.51 -25.43
C ASN A 108 17.56 10.12 -24.53
N ARG A 109 17.05 8.89 -24.62
CA ARG A 109 15.87 8.45 -23.88
C ARG A 109 16.00 7.00 -23.39
N ASP A 110 15.89 6.81 -22.09
CA ASP A 110 16.03 5.51 -21.43
C ASP A 110 14.78 4.65 -21.62
N SER A 111 14.98 3.34 -21.72
CA SER A 111 13.93 2.34 -21.94
C SER A 111 12.96 2.18 -20.76
N ARG A 112 13.28 2.75 -19.60
CA ARG A 112 12.42 2.79 -18.41
C ARG A 112 11.46 3.97 -18.38
N LEU A 113 11.56 4.91 -19.33
CA LEU A 113 10.67 6.05 -19.43
C LEU A 113 9.42 5.70 -20.25
N VAL A 114 8.26 5.92 -19.66
CA VAL A 114 6.95 5.76 -20.32
C VAL A 114 6.27 7.12 -20.35
N THR A 115 5.93 7.61 -21.55
CA THR A 115 5.12 8.81 -21.71
C THR A 115 3.66 8.38 -21.88
N VAL A 116 2.78 8.95 -21.09
CA VAL A 116 1.33 8.74 -21.17
C VAL A 116 0.71 9.98 -21.79
N TYR A 117 0.08 9.84 -22.95
CA TYR A 117 -0.70 10.90 -23.57
C TYR A 117 -2.19 10.69 -23.26
N TYR A 118 -2.88 11.74 -22.82
CA TYR A 118 -4.30 11.70 -22.45
C TYR A 118 -5.24 11.89 -23.66
N ASP A 119 -4.91 11.28 -24.81
CA ASP A 119 -5.75 11.28 -26.01
C ASP A 119 -5.39 10.08 -26.92
N ARG A 120 -6.12 9.95 -28.03
CA ARG A 120 -5.91 8.97 -29.09
C ARG A 120 -4.60 9.21 -29.84
N LEU A 121 -4.07 8.14 -30.43
CA LEU A 121 -2.80 8.20 -31.17
C LEU A 121 -2.83 9.22 -32.32
N GLU A 122 -3.98 9.39 -32.99
CA GLU A 122 -4.15 10.36 -34.08
C GLU A 122 -3.98 11.83 -33.63
N SER A 123 -4.39 12.15 -32.40
CA SER A 123 -4.20 13.49 -31.82
C SER A 123 -2.75 13.69 -31.38
N VAL A 124 -2.13 12.65 -30.83
CA VAL A 124 -0.72 12.65 -30.41
C VAL A 124 0.19 12.95 -31.59
N GLU A 125 -0.06 12.37 -32.75
CA GLU A 125 0.70 12.64 -33.98
C GLU A 125 0.55 14.09 -34.48
N LYS A 126 -0.53 14.79 -34.10
CA LYS A 126 -0.75 16.21 -34.41
C LYS A 126 -0.09 17.17 -33.41
N GLY A 127 0.48 16.66 -32.32
CA GLY A 127 1.33 17.42 -31.40
C GLY A 127 0.60 18.36 -30.42
N SER A 128 -0.70 18.21 -30.21
CA SER A 128 -1.50 19.09 -29.33
C SER A 128 -2.20 18.30 -28.21
N VAL A 129 -1.43 17.58 -27.39
CA VAL A 129 -1.98 16.68 -26.37
C VAL A 129 -1.20 16.80 -25.06
N ASP A 130 -1.93 16.85 -23.94
CA ASP A 130 -1.35 16.77 -22.60
C ASP A 130 -0.70 15.41 -22.37
N TYR A 131 0.52 15.42 -21.85
CA TYR A 131 1.27 14.20 -21.57
C TYR A 131 1.91 14.23 -20.20
N GLU A 132 2.17 13.04 -19.67
CA GLU A 132 2.94 12.86 -18.44
C GLU A 132 3.98 11.78 -18.61
N ASP A 133 5.20 12.08 -18.17
CA ASP A 133 6.29 11.12 -18.12
C ASP A 133 6.33 10.38 -16.78
N MET A 134 6.48 9.06 -16.87
CA MET A 134 6.49 8.12 -15.76
C MET A 134 7.63 7.12 -15.90
N TYR A 135 8.03 6.49 -14.80
CA TYR A 135 9.08 5.48 -14.81
C TYR A 135 8.54 4.08 -14.48
N VAL A 136 9.17 3.06 -15.09
CA VAL A 136 8.87 1.64 -14.86
C VAL A 136 10.14 0.88 -14.43
N HIS A 137 9.96 -0.25 -13.73
CA HIS A 137 11.05 -1.14 -13.27
C HIS A 137 12.09 -0.50 -12.34
N MET A 138 11.71 0.59 -11.67
CA MET A 138 12.51 1.24 -10.62
C MET A 138 11.83 1.08 -9.26
N PRO A 139 12.58 1.25 -8.15
CA PRO A 139 11.96 1.31 -6.82
C PRO A 139 10.81 2.33 -6.81
N TYR A 140 9.71 1.97 -6.16
CA TYR A 140 8.51 2.80 -6.05
C TYR A 140 7.68 2.98 -7.33
N SER A 141 7.93 2.23 -8.41
CA SER A 141 7.13 2.30 -9.65
C SER A 141 5.67 1.86 -9.49
N ALA A 142 5.36 1.13 -8.42
CA ALA A 142 4.02 0.61 -8.10
C ALA A 142 3.41 1.27 -6.85
N THR A 143 4.05 2.29 -6.27
CA THR A 143 3.57 2.98 -5.07
C THR A 143 3.52 4.50 -5.20
N ARG A 144 4.46 5.11 -5.92
CA ARG A 144 4.49 6.57 -6.12
C ARG A 144 3.69 7.01 -7.35
N GLU A 145 3.32 8.28 -7.38
CA GLU A 145 2.45 8.86 -8.42
C GLU A 145 3.09 8.87 -9.80
N LYS A 146 4.39 9.19 -9.91
CA LYS A 146 5.14 9.12 -11.18
C LYS A 146 5.60 7.69 -11.54
N GLY A 147 5.15 6.69 -10.77
CA GLY A 147 5.34 5.28 -11.08
C GLY A 147 4.28 4.79 -12.06
N PHE A 148 4.72 4.21 -13.19
CA PHE A 148 3.82 3.81 -14.26
C PHE A 148 2.78 2.75 -13.84
N HIS A 149 3.17 1.79 -12.98
CA HIS A 149 2.23 0.76 -12.52
C HIS A 149 1.20 1.29 -11.53
N THR A 150 1.52 2.34 -10.76
CA THR A 150 0.54 3.05 -9.91
C THR A 150 -0.50 3.75 -10.79
N PHE A 151 -0.07 4.42 -11.86
CA PHE A 151 -0.97 5.02 -12.84
C PHE A 151 -1.86 3.96 -13.49
N LEU A 152 -1.28 2.86 -13.98
CA LEU A 152 -2.03 1.82 -14.67
C LEU A 152 -3.08 1.16 -13.76
N GLU A 153 -2.76 0.97 -12.48
CA GLU A 153 -3.70 0.48 -11.48
C GLU A 153 -4.91 1.44 -11.30
N ARG A 154 -4.63 2.73 -11.08
CA ARG A 154 -5.68 3.77 -10.97
C ARG A 154 -6.51 3.85 -12.26
N TYR A 155 -5.85 3.84 -13.41
CA TYR A 155 -6.48 3.89 -14.73
C TYR A 155 -7.43 2.71 -14.97
N LEU A 156 -7.09 1.51 -14.48
CA LEU A 156 -7.94 0.33 -14.61
C LEU A 156 -9.04 0.23 -13.55
N GLY A 157 -9.03 1.12 -12.54
CA GLY A 157 -9.93 1.06 -11.38
C GLY A 157 -9.67 -0.15 -10.50
N LEU A 158 -8.43 -0.64 -10.44
CA LEU A 158 -8.02 -1.76 -9.61
C LEU A 158 -7.52 -1.23 -8.26
N ASP A 159 -7.88 -1.89 -7.17
CA ASP A 159 -7.27 -1.67 -5.85
C ASP A 159 -6.52 -2.93 -5.45
N LEU A 160 -5.19 -2.95 -5.61
CA LEU A 160 -4.38 -4.15 -5.38
C LEU A 160 -4.02 -4.25 -3.89
N PRO A 161 -4.28 -5.40 -3.24
CA PRO A 161 -4.04 -5.58 -1.82
C PRO A 161 -2.54 -5.67 -1.50
N TYR A 162 -2.20 -5.40 -0.24
CA TYR A 162 -0.89 -5.70 0.33
C TYR A 162 -0.86 -7.15 0.80
N VAL A 163 0.22 -7.85 0.48
CA VAL A 163 0.45 -9.27 0.74
C VAL A 163 1.86 -9.49 1.29
N ASN A 164 2.04 -10.58 2.02
CA ASN A 164 3.32 -10.88 2.65
C ASN A 164 4.36 -11.38 1.65
N THR A 165 5.57 -10.88 1.82
CA THR A 165 6.78 -11.36 1.14
C THR A 165 7.36 -12.58 1.85
N TYR A 166 8.37 -13.23 1.25
CA TYR A 166 9.11 -14.31 1.91
C TYR A 166 9.79 -13.89 3.23
N ASN A 167 10.04 -12.60 3.41
CA ASN A 167 10.64 -12.02 4.61
C ASN A 167 9.59 -11.51 5.61
N ASP A 168 8.31 -11.89 5.44
CA ASP A 168 7.16 -11.43 6.23
C ASP A 168 6.97 -9.90 6.26
N LEU A 169 7.56 -9.18 5.30
CA LEU A 169 7.27 -7.76 5.04
C LEU A 169 6.05 -7.63 4.13
N GLU A 170 5.24 -6.59 4.34
CA GLU A 170 4.12 -6.28 3.44
C GLU A 170 4.62 -5.65 2.12
N SER A 171 4.14 -6.17 1.00
CA SER A 171 4.35 -5.60 -0.34
C SER A 171 3.03 -5.59 -1.09
N LYS A 172 2.84 -4.60 -1.96
CA LYS A 172 1.68 -4.54 -2.85
C LYS A 172 1.69 -5.72 -3.83
N LEU A 173 0.52 -6.30 -4.13
CA LEU A 173 0.37 -7.31 -5.17
C LEU A 173 0.56 -6.63 -6.54
N TYR A 174 1.69 -6.92 -7.20
CA TYR A 174 2.07 -6.25 -8.44
C TYR A 174 1.17 -6.66 -9.64
N LEU A 175 0.86 -5.70 -10.52
CA LEU A 175 0.08 -5.94 -11.75
C LEU A 175 0.71 -7.02 -12.65
N GLN A 176 2.03 -7.11 -12.69
CA GLN A 176 2.74 -8.14 -13.45
C GLN A 176 2.29 -9.55 -13.09
N LEU A 177 2.02 -9.81 -11.80
CA LEU A 177 1.53 -11.11 -11.34
C LEU A 177 0.11 -11.36 -11.83
N LEU A 178 -0.76 -10.34 -11.74
CA LEU A 178 -2.13 -10.39 -12.24
C LEU A 178 -2.17 -10.76 -13.73
N PHE A 179 -1.45 -10.01 -14.56
CA PHE A 179 -1.44 -10.22 -16.01
C PHE A 179 -0.72 -11.50 -16.43
N SER A 180 0.20 -12.04 -15.63
CA SER A 180 0.82 -13.35 -15.92
C SER A 180 -0.16 -14.53 -15.91
N SER A 181 -1.35 -14.36 -15.32
CA SER A 181 -2.44 -15.34 -15.39
C SER A 181 -3.31 -15.22 -16.64
N MET A 182 -3.16 -14.15 -17.41
CA MET A 182 -3.97 -13.78 -18.57
C MET A 182 -3.18 -13.77 -19.88
N PHE A 183 -1.87 -13.56 -19.78
CA PHE A 183 -0.94 -13.39 -20.90
C PHE A 183 -0.05 -14.63 -20.99
N VAL A 184 -0.26 -15.42 -22.04
CA VAL A 184 0.48 -16.66 -22.28
C VAL A 184 1.45 -16.44 -23.44
N GLU A 185 2.75 -16.41 -23.12
CA GLU A 185 3.85 -16.26 -24.09
C GLU A 185 4.31 -17.62 -24.65
N GLN A 186 4.86 -17.62 -25.87
CA GLN A 186 5.20 -18.82 -26.64
C GLN A 186 6.24 -19.74 -25.98
N LYS A 187 7.35 -19.22 -25.43
CA LYS A 187 8.48 -20.02 -24.96
C LYS A 187 8.25 -20.64 -23.58
N ARG A 188 7.73 -19.86 -22.63
CA ARG A 188 7.57 -20.29 -21.23
C ARG A 188 6.11 -20.43 -20.81
N GLY A 189 5.21 -19.67 -21.42
CA GLY A 189 3.80 -19.61 -21.02
C GLY A 189 3.07 -20.96 -21.11
N TRP A 190 3.46 -21.82 -22.05
CA TRP A 190 2.83 -23.13 -22.28
C TRP A 190 3.39 -24.28 -21.42
N ALA A 191 4.41 -24.03 -20.59
CA ALA A 191 5.07 -25.07 -19.81
C ALA A 191 4.28 -25.52 -18.56
N ASP A 192 3.50 -24.62 -17.96
CA ASP A 192 2.68 -24.84 -16.77
C ASP A 192 1.64 -23.71 -16.63
N ILE A 193 0.60 -23.94 -15.83
CA ILE A 193 -0.40 -22.92 -15.48
C ILE A 193 0.30 -21.77 -14.75
N VAL A 194 0.19 -20.57 -15.34
CA VAL A 194 0.80 -19.33 -14.82
C VAL A 194 2.34 -19.45 -14.76
N SER A 195 2.96 -20.16 -15.71
CA SER A 195 4.42 -20.37 -15.75
C SER A 195 5.22 -19.10 -16.08
N GLY A 196 4.59 -18.10 -16.70
CA GLY A 196 5.21 -16.81 -16.99
C GLY A 196 5.31 -15.87 -15.79
N MET A 197 4.87 -16.29 -14.59
CA MET A 197 4.82 -15.41 -13.43
C MET A 197 6.22 -15.02 -12.93
N PRO A 198 6.54 -13.72 -12.84
CA PRO A 198 7.82 -13.28 -12.31
C PRO A 198 7.92 -13.50 -10.79
N ASN A 199 9.12 -13.80 -10.29
CA ASN A 199 9.36 -13.90 -8.86
C ASN A 199 9.67 -12.51 -8.28
N LEU A 200 8.66 -11.88 -7.68
CA LEU A 200 8.75 -10.56 -7.05
C LEU A 200 8.85 -10.62 -5.52
N GLY A 201 9.24 -11.77 -4.96
CA GLY A 201 9.44 -11.95 -3.52
C GLY A 201 8.15 -12.10 -2.71
N ILE A 202 7.00 -12.24 -3.37
CA ILE A 202 5.68 -12.46 -2.74
C ILE A 202 5.48 -13.94 -2.43
N LYS A 203 5.03 -14.24 -1.20
CA LYS A 203 4.71 -15.61 -0.78
C LYS A 203 3.45 -16.10 -1.49
N GLU A 204 3.49 -17.31 -2.05
CA GLU A 204 2.35 -17.97 -2.72
C GLU A 204 1.70 -17.08 -3.80
N ALA A 205 2.52 -16.40 -4.63
CA ALA A 205 2.05 -15.42 -5.62
C ALA A 205 0.91 -15.92 -6.55
N LYS A 206 0.98 -17.19 -7.00
CA LYS A 206 -0.10 -17.82 -7.80
C LYS A 206 -1.44 -17.82 -7.05
N GLN A 207 -1.41 -18.21 -5.78
CA GLN A 207 -2.60 -18.27 -4.92
C GLN A 207 -3.20 -16.87 -4.74
N ARG A 208 -2.38 -15.88 -4.33
CA ARG A 208 -2.83 -14.49 -4.09
C ARG A 208 -3.42 -13.84 -5.33
N THR A 209 -2.85 -14.14 -6.50
CA THR A 209 -3.34 -13.64 -7.77
C THR A 209 -4.74 -14.18 -8.09
N ILE A 210 -4.98 -15.48 -7.90
CA ILE A 210 -6.29 -16.09 -8.16
C ILE A 210 -7.33 -15.61 -7.15
N GLU A 211 -6.95 -15.49 -5.86
CA GLU A 211 -7.81 -14.91 -4.81
C GLU A 211 -8.28 -13.50 -5.20
N TYR A 212 -7.37 -12.67 -5.72
CA TYR A 212 -7.70 -11.33 -6.16
C TYR A 212 -8.61 -11.30 -7.40
N ILE A 213 -8.32 -12.11 -8.44
CA ILE A 213 -9.10 -12.14 -9.69
C ILE A 213 -10.55 -12.57 -9.44
N LEU A 214 -10.74 -13.56 -8.57
CA LEU A 214 -12.07 -14.06 -8.19
C LEU A 214 -12.73 -13.24 -7.06
N ASN A 215 -12.00 -12.25 -6.53
CA ASN A 215 -12.42 -11.40 -5.42
C ASN A 215 -12.87 -12.24 -4.21
N LEU A 216 -11.98 -13.13 -3.73
CA LEU A 216 -12.24 -13.98 -2.57
C LEU A 216 -11.99 -13.21 -1.28
N ASP A 217 -12.82 -13.47 -0.26
CA ASP A 217 -12.71 -12.79 1.05
C ASP A 217 -11.47 -13.27 1.85
N THR A 218 -10.74 -14.27 1.34
CA THR A 218 -9.61 -14.90 2.03
C THR A 218 -8.44 -13.96 2.28
N ILE A 219 -8.17 -13.00 1.37
CA ILE A 219 -7.10 -12.01 1.54
C ILE A 219 -7.45 -11.07 2.69
N GLU A 220 -8.65 -10.49 2.68
CA GLU A 220 -9.10 -9.58 3.74
C GLU A 220 -9.21 -10.27 5.09
N ASN A 221 -9.79 -11.49 5.12
CA ASN A 221 -9.91 -12.27 6.35
C ASN A 221 -8.53 -12.68 6.88
N GLY A 222 -7.58 -12.98 5.98
CA GLY A 222 -6.19 -13.24 6.33
C GLY A 222 -5.54 -12.03 7.00
N LYS A 223 -5.71 -10.84 6.41
CA LYS A 223 -5.19 -9.59 6.97
C LYS A 223 -5.81 -9.26 8.33
N LYS A 224 -7.14 -9.29 8.43
CA LYS A 224 -7.86 -9.08 9.70
C LYS A 224 -7.39 -10.03 10.80
N LYS A 225 -7.08 -11.28 10.47
CA LYS A 225 -6.57 -12.27 11.43
C LYS A 225 -5.17 -11.90 11.96
N ILE A 226 -4.31 -11.35 11.10
CA ILE A 226 -2.98 -10.86 11.51
C ILE A 226 -3.14 -9.63 12.40
N ASP A 227 -3.92 -8.64 11.96
CA ASP A 227 -4.19 -7.40 12.70
C ASP A 227 -4.74 -7.68 14.11
N LEU A 228 -5.71 -8.61 14.22
CA LEU A 228 -6.26 -9.04 15.50
C LEU A 228 -5.25 -9.78 16.37
N THR A 229 -4.30 -10.53 15.78
CA THR A 229 -3.25 -11.21 16.53
C THR A 229 -2.26 -10.19 17.12
N ASP A 230 -1.92 -9.16 16.36
CA ASP A 230 -1.07 -8.07 16.83
C ASP A 230 -1.77 -7.23 17.89
N GLU A 231 -3.05 -6.90 17.70
CA GLU A 231 -3.84 -6.22 18.72
C GLU A 231 -3.94 -7.03 20.00
N LYS A 232 -4.17 -8.35 19.91
CA LYS A 232 -4.16 -9.26 21.06
C LYS A 232 -2.85 -9.18 21.82
N ASN A 233 -1.72 -9.26 21.11
CA ASN A 233 -0.39 -9.20 21.71
C ASN A 233 -0.14 -7.85 22.39
N GLN A 234 -0.60 -6.74 21.80
CA GLN A 234 -0.49 -5.41 22.38
C GLN A 234 -1.33 -5.27 23.66
N ILE A 235 -2.58 -5.75 23.65
CA ILE A 235 -3.45 -5.72 24.83
C ILE A 235 -2.87 -6.60 25.94
N GLU A 236 -2.37 -7.80 25.63
CA GLU A 236 -1.74 -8.69 26.61
C GLU A 236 -0.51 -8.04 27.26
N ARG A 237 0.35 -7.37 26.47
CA ARG A 237 1.52 -6.64 27.01
C ARG A 237 1.09 -5.48 27.90
N ALA A 238 0.22 -4.59 27.40
CA ALA A 238 -0.24 -3.43 28.16
C ALA A 238 -0.97 -3.82 29.46
N TRP A 239 -1.72 -4.92 29.45
CA TRP A 239 -2.38 -5.44 30.64
C TRP A 239 -1.36 -5.93 31.67
N ASN A 240 -0.35 -6.68 31.23
CA ASN A 240 0.71 -7.17 32.11
C ASN A 240 1.51 -6.02 32.72
N ASP A 241 1.84 -4.99 31.93
CA ASP A 241 2.58 -3.82 32.40
C ASP A 241 1.82 -3.08 33.52
N VAL A 242 0.49 -2.94 33.38
CA VAL A 242 -0.36 -2.30 34.41
C VAL A 242 -0.43 -3.16 35.68
N VAL A 243 -0.58 -4.48 35.54
CA VAL A 243 -0.62 -5.40 36.69
C VAL A 243 0.73 -5.42 37.43
N GLU A 244 1.84 -5.42 36.69
CA GLU A 244 3.18 -5.39 37.27
C GLU A 244 3.45 -4.07 37.99
N ALA A 245 3.08 -2.93 37.39
CA ALA A 245 3.22 -1.61 38.03
C ALA A 245 2.48 -1.54 39.37
N VAL A 246 1.21 -1.97 39.41
CA VAL A 246 0.43 -2.02 40.67
C VAL A 246 1.08 -2.94 41.70
N GLY A 247 1.69 -4.05 41.26
CA GLY A 247 2.41 -4.97 42.14
C GLY A 247 3.69 -4.36 42.74
N VAL A 248 4.45 -3.60 41.94
CA VAL A 248 5.66 -2.89 42.41
C VAL A 248 5.28 -1.77 43.38
N ASP A 249 4.28 -0.96 43.03
CA ASP A 249 3.80 0.14 43.87
C ASP A 249 3.19 -0.39 45.17
N GLY A 250 2.48 -1.52 45.12
CA GLY A 250 1.95 -2.19 46.31
C GLY A 250 3.04 -2.62 47.29
N ARG A 251 4.15 -3.18 46.80
CA ARG A 251 5.32 -3.51 47.65
C ARG A 251 5.92 -2.28 48.31
N SER A 252 5.98 -1.15 47.59
CA SER A 252 6.48 0.11 48.14
C SER A 252 5.57 0.70 49.22
N ALA A 253 4.25 0.56 49.07
CA ALA A 253 3.23 1.04 50.00
C ALA A 253 2.88 0.04 51.11
N GLN A 254 3.57 -1.11 51.18
CA GLN A 254 3.24 -2.23 52.10
C GLN A 254 1.77 -2.68 51.98
N CYS A 255 1.26 -2.70 50.76
CA CYS A 255 -0.12 -3.08 50.43
C CYS A 255 -0.12 -4.23 49.44
N ASN A 256 -1.03 -5.20 49.67
CA ASN A 256 -1.34 -6.28 48.75
C ASN A 256 -2.69 -6.02 48.12
N VAL A 257 -2.73 -5.93 46.80
CA VAL A 257 -3.99 -5.83 46.04
C VAL A 257 -4.50 -7.23 45.77
N SER A 258 -5.71 -7.53 46.23
CA SER A 258 -6.39 -8.80 45.99
C SER A 258 -7.41 -8.68 44.86
N ASN A 259 -7.69 -9.80 44.17
CA ASN A 259 -8.66 -9.90 43.08
C ASN A 259 -8.37 -9.09 41.81
N LEU A 260 -7.13 -8.60 41.63
CA LEU A 260 -6.73 -8.01 40.36
C LEU A 260 -6.68 -9.10 39.27
N PRO A 261 -7.30 -8.89 38.09
CA PRO A 261 -7.25 -9.85 36.99
C PRO A 261 -5.85 -9.94 36.38
N ASN A 262 -5.23 -11.12 36.46
CA ASN A 262 -3.90 -11.38 35.90
C ASN A 262 -3.90 -11.58 34.36
N SER A 263 -5.07 -11.63 33.73
CA SER A 263 -5.20 -11.75 32.28
C SER A 263 -6.34 -10.88 31.75
N PRO A 264 -6.24 -10.42 30.48
CA PRO A 264 -7.30 -9.67 29.83
C PRO A 264 -8.63 -10.42 29.87
N ARG A 265 -9.64 -9.80 30.45
CA ARG A 265 -11.01 -10.32 30.50
C ARG A 265 -12.00 -9.17 30.46
N ILE A 266 -13.20 -9.44 29.97
CA ILE A 266 -14.29 -8.46 30.00
C ILE A 266 -14.64 -8.18 31.47
N LEU A 267 -14.31 -6.98 31.94
CA LEU A 267 -14.66 -6.48 33.25
C LEU A 267 -16.11 -5.96 33.21
N LYS A 268 -16.93 -6.39 34.16
CA LYS A 268 -18.26 -5.80 34.39
C LYS A 268 -18.08 -4.55 35.27
N GLU A 269 -19.01 -3.60 35.20
CA GLU A 269 -18.99 -2.33 35.97
C GLU A 269 -18.76 -2.49 37.49
N ASN A 270 -18.95 -3.70 38.04
CA ASN A 270 -18.78 -4.02 39.46
C ASN A 270 -17.41 -4.62 39.84
N VAL A 271 -16.37 -4.50 39.01
CA VAL A 271 -15.03 -5.02 39.35
C VAL A 271 -14.32 -4.15 40.40
N SER A 272 -14.54 -2.84 40.38
CA SER A 272 -14.06 -1.91 41.42
C SER A 272 -14.51 -2.33 42.82
N ALA A 273 -15.73 -2.83 42.96
CA ALA A 273 -16.28 -3.32 44.22
C ALA A 273 -15.70 -4.66 44.71
N LYS A 274 -14.91 -5.36 43.88
CA LYS A 274 -14.30 -6.66 44.21
C LYS A 274 -12.79 -6.60 44.43
N VAL A 275 -12.15 -5.53 44.00
CA VAL A 275 -10.73 -5.30 44.21
C VAL A 275 -10.57 -4.71 45.60
N SER A 276 -10.00 -5.50 46.51
CA SER A 276 -9.75 -5.09 47.89
C SER A 276 -8.26 -4.92 48.10
N ILE A 277 -7.88 -3.76 48.64
CA ILE A 277 -6.49 -3.46 49.00
C ILE A 277 -6.33 -3.80 50.48
N PHE A 278 -5.41 -4.72 50.78
CA PHE A 278 -5.09 -5.10 52.14
C PHE A 278 -3.72 -4.57 52.52
N TYR A 279 -3.61 -3.99 53.72
CA TYR A 279 -2.30 -3.68 54.30
C TYR A 279 -1.59 -4.97 54.73
N VAL A 280 -0.26 -4.96 54.93
CA VAL A 280 0.54 -6.14 55.36
C VAL A 280 -0.04 -6.86 56.59
N ASN A 281 -0.79 -6.17 57.45
CA ASN A 281 -1.47 -6.73 58.62
C ASN A 281 -2.82 -7.43 58.32
N GLY A 282 -3.26 -7.51 57.06
CA GLY A 282 -4.50 -8.17 56.65
C GLY A 282 -5.79 -7.35 56.83
N GLN A 283 -5.70 -6.09 57.27
CA GLN A 283 -6.82 -5.15 57.34
C GLN A 283 -7.09 -4.49 55.98
N ASP A 284 -8.37 -4.24 55.66
CA ASP A 284 -8.79 -3.44 54.51
C ASP A 284 -8.26 -2.00 54.63
N ILE A 285 -7.76 -1.44 53.52
CA ILE A 285 -7.18 -0.09 53.49
C ILE A 285 -8.14 0.97 54.00
N ASN A 286 -9.46 0.85 53.77
CA ASN A 286 -10.44 1.85 54.18
C ASN A 286 -10.66 1.82 55.70
N ILE A 287 -10.65 0.63 56.29
CA ILE A 287 -10.73 0.46 57.75
C ILE A 287 -9.46 0.99 58.40
N HIS A 288 -8.30 0.65 57.84
CA HIS A 288 -7.02 1.12 58.33
C HIS A 288 -6.87 2.66 58.21
N LEU A 289 -7.33 3.26 57.11
CA LEU A 289 -7.38 4.71 56.93
C LEU A 289 -8.35 5.37 57.93
N SER A 290 -9.50 4.75 58.23
CA SER A 290 -10.44 5.24 59.23
C SER A 290 -9.84 5.17 60.64
N ASP A 291 -9.17 4.07 60.99
CA ASP A 291 -8.50 3.90 62.28
C ASP A 291 -7.38 4.95 62.46
N LEU A 292 -6.58 5.21 61.41
CA LEU A 292 -5.55 6.24 61.41
C LEU A 292 -6.15 7.66 61.49
N LYS A 293 -7.28 7.92 60.83
CA LYS A 293 -8.02 9.19 60.89
C LYS A 293 -8.68 9.41 62.26
N ASP A 294 -9.15 8.35 62.91
CA ASP A 294 -9.70 8.39 64.27
C ASP A 294 -8.59 8.55 65.33
N GLU A 295 -7.43 7.92 65.13
CA GLU A 295 -6.24 8.17 65.96
C GLU A 295 -5.80 9.63 65.85
N LEU A 296 -5.80 10.19 64.63
CA LEU A 296 -5.57 11.62 64.38
C LEU A 296 -6.66 12.52 65.01
N GLY A 297 -7.92 12.08 64.96
CA GLY A 297 -9.09 12.77 65.55
C GLY A 297 -9.04 12.83 67.08
N ARG A 298 -8.63 11.73 67.72
CA ARG A 298 -8.43 11.67 69.18
C ARG A 298 -7.26 12.54 69.63
N LEU A 299 -6.21 12.62 68.82
CA LEU A 299 -5.08 13.52 69.05
C LEU A 299 -5.42 15.01 68.84
N SER A 300 -6.54 15.33 68.18
CA SER A 300 -6.96 16.72 67.87
C SER A 300 -8.13 17.24 68.73
N ALA A 301 -8.70 16.43 69.62
CA ALA A 301 -9.89 16.79 70.43
C ALA A 301 -9.61 17.63 71.70
N LEU A 302 -8.37 18.06 71.94
CA LEU A 302 -8.02 18.96 73.05
C LEU A 302 -8.20 20.43 72.62
N LYS A 303 -9.18 21.12 73.22
CA LYS A 303 -9.49 22.55 72.96
C LYS A 303 -8.83 23.49 73.99
N PRO A 304 -8.63 24.79 73.65
CA PRO A 304 -7.42 25.54 74.01
C PRO A 304 -7.58 26.56 75.15
N ARG A 305 -6.44 27.01 75.70
CA ARG A 305 -6.22 28.36 76.23
C ARG A 305 -4.85 28.89 75.77
N VAL A 306 -4.81 30.19 75.55
CA VAL A 306 -3.82 31.03 74.87
C VAL A 306 -2.37 30.78 75.31
N ILE A 307 -1.44 30.76 74.33
CA ILE A 307 0.02 30.81 74.54
C ILE A 307 0.62 31.93 73.67
N ASP A 308 1.67 32.55 74.19
CA ASP A 308 2.30 33.82 73.83
C ASP A 308 3.07 33.89 72.47
N ASN A 309 2.90 32.93 71.55
CA ASN A 309 3.60 32.88 70.24
C ASN A 309 2.68 33.05 69.00
N PHE A 310 1.47 33.59 69.20
CA PHE A 310 0.47 33.78 68.14
C PHE A 310 0.98 34.62 66.95
N ASP A 311 1.71 35.68 67.24
CA ASP A 311 2.17 36.62 66.22
C ASP A 311 3.24 36.01 65.30
N GLU A 312 4.17 35.20 65.83
CA GLU A 312 5.23 34.57 65.03
C GLU A 312 4.69 33.50 64.07
N LEU A 313 3.79 32.63 64.56
CA LEU A 313 3.15 31.60 63.75
C LEU A 313 2.17 32.19 62.72
N GLN A 314 1.53 33.32 63.02
CA GLN A 314 0.67 34.03 62.07
C GLN A 314 1.49 34.65 60.93
N ILE A 315 2.68 35.18 61.23
CA ILE A 315 3.63 35.66 60.23
C ILE A 315 4.10 34.50 59.34
N GLU A 316 4.45 33.35 59.93
CA GLU A 316 4.91 32.17 59.19
C GLU A 316 3.80 31.57 58.28
N LEU A 317 2.55 31.57 58.75
CA LEU A 317 1.40 31.16 57.94
C LEU A 317 1.16 32.11 56.76
N GLN A 318 1.20 33.43 57.00
CA GLN A 318 1.05 34.42 55.92
C GLN A 318 2.16 34.29 54.88
N GLU A 319 3.41 34.05 55.30
CA GLU A 319 4.51 33.82 54.36
C GLU A 319 4.30 32.51 53.59
N THR A 320 3.84 31.44 54.24
CA THR A 320 3.53 30.18 53.56
C THR A 320 2.40 30.33 52.53
N GLU A 321 1.32 31.05 52.85
CA GLU A 321 0.21 31.34 51.93
C GLU A 321 0.68 32.15 50.72
N LYS A 322 1.56 33.13 50.94
CA LYS A 322 2.19 33.89 49.87
C LYS A 322 3.07 33.01 48.97
N GLN A 323 3.82 32.05 49.53
CA GLN A 323 4.58 31.09 48.74
C GLN A 323 3.68 30.15 47.92
N ILE A 324 2.52 29.75 48.46
CA ILE A 324 1.50 28.96 47.73
C ILE A 324 1.02 29.72 46.48
N ASP A 325 0.70 31.00 46.62
CA ASP A 325 0.25 31.84 45.49
C ASP A 325 1.35 32.02 44.44
N LEU A 326 2.61 32.21 44.87
CA LEU A 326 3.76 32.30 43.97
C LEU A 326 3.95 31.02 43.16
N ILE A 327 3.90 29.84 43.79
CA ILE A 327 4.04 28.55 43.10
C ILE A 327 2.84 28.27 42.19
N ALA A 328 1.62 28.61 42.61
CA ALA A 328 0.43 28.44 41.78
C ALA A 328 0.51 29.28 40.48
N ASN A 329 0.99 30.52 40.57
CA ASN A 329 1.24 31.36 39.40
C ASN A 329 2.35 30.78 38.51
N ALA A 330 3.44 30.26 39.09
CA ALA A 330 4.50 29.60 38.33
C ALA A 330 4.00 28.37 37.55
N ILE A 331 3.10 27.57 38.14
CA ILE A 331 2.45 26.44 37.45
C ILE A 331 1.59 26.94 36.29
N TYR A 332 0.82 28.01 36.49
CA TYR A 332 -0.01 28.60 35.43
C TYR A 332 0.84 29.08 34.25
N GLU A 333 1.94 29.80 34.51
CA GLU A 333 2.88 30.23 33.47
C GLU A 333 3.54 29.06 32.75
N ALA A 334 3.96 28.02 33.48
CA ALA A 334 4.55 26.82 32.90
C ALA A 334 3.56 26.08 31.99
N ARG A 335 2.27 26.03 32.36
CA ARG A 335 1.21 25.44 31.51
C ARG A 335 0.96 26.25 30.24
N ILE A 336 1.02 27.58 30.28
CA ILE A 336 0.94 28.41 29.08
C ILE A 336 2.11 28.10 28.14
N LYS A 337 3.34 28.04 28.67
CA LYS A 337 4.52 27.67 27.88
C LYS A 337 4.36 26.29 27.25
N LEU A 338 3.89 25.30 28.00
CA LEU A 338 3.62 23.95 27.50
C LEU A 338 2.65 23.95 26.31
N ASN A 339 1.56 24.72 26.37
CA ASN A 339 0.61 24.83 25.27
C ASN A 339 1.22 25.48 24.01
N LEU A 340 2.10 26.48 24.18
CA LEU A 340 2.83 27.11 23.07
C LEU A 340 3.82 26.14 22.42
N GLU A 341 4.52 25.33 23.22
CA GLU A 341 5.39 24.26 22.73
C GLU A 341 4.59 23.21 21.95
N ASP A 342 3.43 22.79 22.45
CA ASP A 342 2.56 21.84 21.76
C ASP A 342 2.07 22.35 20.40
N ALA A 343 1.71 23.64 20.31
CA ALA A 343 1.34 24.28 19.05
C ALA A 343 2.53 24.34 18.08
N SER A 344 3.72 24.63 18.58
CA SER A 344 4.96 24.69 17.79
C SER A 344 5.34 23.31 17.24
N ILE A 345 5.30 22.26 18.08
CA ILE A 345 5.54 20.87 17.66
C ILE A 345 4.56 20.45 16.57
N LYS A 346 3.28 20.81 16.71
CA LYS A 346 2.26 20.49 15.69
C LYS A 346 2.59 21.14 14.34
N SER A 347 2.91 22.44 14.34
CA SER A 347 3.29 23.18 13.13
C SER A 347 4.55 22.60 12.49
N LEU A 348 5.57 22.26 13.28
CA LEU A 348 6.80 21.64 12.79
C LEU A 348 6.55 20.29 12.13
N ARG A 349 5.64 19.47 12.68
CA ARG A 349 5.25 18.18 12.09
C ARG A 349 4.55 18.36 10.74
N GLU A 350 3.60 19.29 10.66
CA GLU A 350 2.89 19.61 9.41
C GLU A 350 3.88 20.06 8.32
N ASN A 351 4.80 20.98 8.65
CA ASN A 351 5.83 21.45 7.73
C ASN A 351 6.79 20.32 7.30
N LEU A 352 7.19 19.44 8.23
CA LEU A 352 8.03 18.28 7.93
C LEU A 352 7.36 17.34 6.92
N ASP A 353 6.06 17.13 7.02
CA ASP A 353 5.34 16.26 6.11
C ASP A 353 5.23 16.88 4.71
N THR A 354 5.00 18.20 4.60
CA THR A 354 5.09 18.92 3.32
C THR A 354 6.48 18.80 2.70
N ILE A 355 7.54 19.03 3.46
CA ILE A 355 8.92 18.92 2.98
C ILE A 355 9.25 17.50 2.51
N LYS A 356 8.77 16.46 3.20
CA LYS A 356 8.96 15.07 2.77
C LYS A 356 8.30 14.81 1.42
N ILE A 357 7.09 15.32 1.19
CA ILE A 357 6.39 15.22 -0.09
C ILE A 357 7.19 15.95 -1.17
N ASP A 358 7.65 17.18 -0.91
CA ASP A 358 8.45 17.96 -1.85
C ASP A 358 9.78 17.27 -2.20
N ILE A 359 10.47 16.69 -1.22
CA ILE A 359 11.69 15.91 -1.45
C ILE A 359 11.38 14.71 -2.35
N ALA A 360 10.26 14.02 -2.13
CA ALA A 360 9.88 12.87 -2.93
C ALA A 360 9.61 13.30 -4.39
N ASN A 361 8.84 14.35 -4.58
CA ASN A 361 8.51 14.92 -5.90
C ASN A 361 9.75 15.39 -6.65
N ASN A 362 10.64 16.14 -5.99
CA ASN A 362 11.89 16.59 -6.60
C ASN A 362 12.82 15.42 -6.95
N LYS A 363 12.89 14.38 -6.11
CA LYS A 363 13.65 13.16 -6.42
C LYS A 363 13.08 12.43 -7.64
N ASP A 364 11.76 12.39 -7.79
CA ASP A 364 11.13 11.76 -8.95
C ASP A 364 11.32 12.61 -10.22
N ALA A 365 11.23 13.94 -10.14
CA ALA A 365 11.57 14.84 -11.24
C ALA A 365 13.05 14.69 -11.67
N ALA A 366 13.98 14.62 -10.71
CA ALA A 366 15.40 14.37 -11.01
C ALA A 366 15.63 12.99 -11.67
N ARG A 367 14.85 11.97 -11.29
CA ARG A 367 14.90 10.66 -11.93
C ARG A 367 14.39 10.72 -13.37
N LEU A 368 13.25 11.34 -13.62
CA LEU A 368 12.69 11.47 -14.96
C LEU A 368 13.64 12.25 -15.89
N ARG A 369 14.24 13.35 -15.41
CA ARG A 369 15.26 14.09 -16.17
C ARG A 369 16.47 13.23 -16.52
N LYS A 370 16.96 12.39 -15.59
CA LYS A 370 18.07 11.45 -15.85
C LYS A 370 17.70 10.38 -16.88
N LEU A 371 16.42 10.06 -17.04
CA LEU A 371 15.92 9.09 -18.00
C LEU A 371 15.67 9.70 -19.39
N GLY A 372 15.91 11.00 -19.59
CA GLY A 372 15.73 11.66 -20.88
C GLY A 372 14.35 12.29 -21.08
N SER A 373 13.60 12.53 -20.00
CA SER A 373 12.39 13.36 -20.05
C SER A 373 12.74 14.84 -20.23
N ASP A 374 11.92 15.55 -21.00
CA ASP A 374 12.02 17.01 -21.20
C ASP A 374 11.53 17.81 -19.97
N ILE A 375 11.18 17.14 -18.86
CA ILE A 375 10.81 17.78 -17.60
C ILE A 375 11.91 18.78 -17.16
N GLY A 376 11.54 20.07 -17.15
CA GLY A 376 12.41 21.19 -16.82
C GLY A 376 12.82 22.07 -18.01
N SER A 377 12.50 21.71 -19.25
CA SER A 377 12.67 22.61 -20.41
C SER A 377 11.75 23.84 -20.32
N GLU A 378 10.64 23.74 -19.59
CA GLU A 378 9.68 24.81 -19.30
C GLU A 378 10.20 25.86 -18.29
N ILE A 379 11.30 25.56 -17.57
CA ILE A 379 11.96 26.54 -16.69
C ILE A 379 12.52 27.70 -17.53
N MET A 380 12.95 27.42 -18.78
CA MET A 380 13.37 28.45 -19.75
C MET A 380 12.20 29.35 -20.20
N ASN A 381 10.95 28.92 -19.98
CA ASN A 381 9.73 29.67 -20.31
C ASN A 381 9.10 30.37 -19.10
N GLY A 382 9.78 30.40 -17.94
CA GLY A 382 9.31 31.12 -16.75
C GLY A 382 8.13 30.46 -16.04
N ILE A 383 7.98 29.13 -16.12
CA ILE A 383 6.89 28.40 -15.45
C ILE A 383 7.48 27.38 -14.47
N CYS A 384 6.95 27.34 -13.25
CA CYS A 384 7.38 26.39 -12.22
C CYS A 384 6.92 24.96 -12.58
N PRO A 385 7.83 23.98 -12.76
CA PRO A 385 7.50 22.62 -13.20
C PRO A 385 6.80 21.76 -12.14
N VAL A 386 6.56 22.29 -10.94
CA VAL A 386 5.93 21.58 -9.81
C VAL A 386 4.49 22.05 -9.58
N CYS A 387 4.23 23.35 -9.71
CA CYS A 387 2.91 23.93 -9.43
C CYS A 387 2.28 24.67 -10.63
N ASN A 388 2.93 24.65 -11.80
CA ASN A 388 2.49 25.29 -13.03
C ASN A 388 2.21 26.81 -12.93
N GLN A 389 2.80 27.49 -11.94
CA GLN A 389 2.67 28.93 -11.79
C GLN A 389 3.68 29.68 -12.67
N THR A 390 3.21 30.74 -13.31
CA THR A 390 4.04 31.70 -14.05
C THR A 390 4.90 32.50 -13.08
N ILE A 391 6.21 32.45 -13.25
CA ILE A 391 7.17 33.28 -12.54
C ILE A 391 6.99 34.71 -13.09
N ALA A 392 6.49 35.62 -12.27
CA ALA A 392 6.19 36.97 -12.70
C ALA A 392 7.46 37.73 -13.08
N ASP A 393 7.57 38.13 -14.36
CA ASP A 393 8.56 39.09 -14.83
C ASP A 393 8.32 40.44 -14.15
N THR A 394 9.22 40.84 -13.27
CA THR A 394 9.19 42.16 -12.64
C THR A 394 9.98 43.13 -13.51
N LEU A 395 9.35 44.23 -13.95
CA LEU A 395 9.87 45.27 -14.86
C LEU A 395 11.06 46.11 -14.32
N LEU A 396 11.77 45.63 -13.29
CA LEU A 396 12.99 46.26 -12.78
C LEU A 396 14.18 45.34 -13.09
N PRO A 397 15.29 45.86 -13.63
CA PRO A 397 16.52 45.09 -13.76
C PRO A 397 17.07 44.84 -12.36
N LEU A 398 16.62 43.75 -11.74
CA LEU A 398 17.17 43.24 -10.50
C LEU A 398 18.53 42.63 -10.85
N ALA A 399 19.59 43.25 -10.33
CA ALA A 399 20.96 42.76 -10.35
C ALA A 399 21.18 41.52 -9.45
N ASN A 400 20.17 40.67 -9.34
CA ASN A 400 20.26 39.34 -8.77
C ASN A 400 19.65 38.41 -9.82
N ASP A 401 20.52 37.65 -10.49
CA ASP A 401 20.11 36.42 -11.15
C ASP A 401 19.15 35.69 -10.20
N PHE A 402 17.89 35.52 -10.59
CA PHE A 402 17.09 34.46 -9.99
C PHE A 402 17.80 33.17 -10.36
N HIS A 403 18.70 32.73 -9.47
CA HIS A 403 19.31 31.43 -9.53
C HIS A 403 18.18 30.45 -9.24
N VAL A 404 17.46 30.07 -10.30
CA VAL A 404 16.55 28.93 -10.24
C VAL A 404 17.43 27.77 -9.85
N MET A 405 17.32 27.34 -8.59
CA MET A 405 18.12 26.23 -8.07
C MET A 405 17.92 25.03 -8.99
N SER A 406 19.02 24.35 -9.35
CA SER A 406 18.89 23.08 -10.04
C SER A 406 18.09 22.10 -9.18
N ILE A 407 17.41 21.13 -9.79
CA ILE A 407 16.61 20.13 -9.05
C ILE A 407 17.48 19.43 -7.98
N ASP A 408 18.76 19.17 -8.29
CA ASP A 408 19.71 18.55 -7.35
C ASP A 408 20.07 19.49 -6.18
N GLU A 409 20.22 20.80 -6.40
CA GLU A 409 20.42 21.79 -5.33
C GLU A 409 19.17 21.98 -4.49
N ASN A 410 17.99 21.98 -5.11
CA ASN A 410 16.72 22.05 -4.39
C ASN A 410 16.53 20.83 -3.49
N ILE A 411 16.88 19.61 -3.95
CA ILE A 411 16.87 18.41 -3.10
C ILE A 411 17.82 18.58 -1.91
N LYS A 412 19.05 19.07 -2.12
CA LYS A 412 20.00 19.29 -1.02
C LYS A 412 19.47 20.31 -0.01
N HIS A 413 18.89 21.40 -0.50
CA HIS A 413 18.29 22.43 0.34
C HIS A 413 17.12 21.89 1.15
N LEU A 414 16.19 21.16 0.53
CA LEU A 414 15.06 20.54 1.22
C LEU A 414 15.50 19.47 2.23
N VAL A 415 16.54 18.68 1.93
CA VAL A 415 17.11 17.72 2.87
C VAL A 415 17.74 18.43 4.08
N ALA A 416 18.49 19.50 3.86
CA ALA A 416 19.04 20.31 4.95
C ALA A 416 17.93 20.96 5.80
N GLN A 417 16.86 21.45 5.17
CA GLN A 417 15.68 21.95 5.89
C GLN A 417 15.02 20.84 6.71
N LYS A 418 14.85 19.64 6.16
CA LYS A 418 14.30 18.48 6.87
C LYS A 418 15.12 18.17 8.13
N GLU A 419 16.45 18.10 8.01
CA GLU A 419 17.35 17.85 9.15
C GLU A 419 17.24 18.96 10.20
N MET A 420 17.18 20.23 9.79
CA MET A 420 16.97 21.37 10.69
C MET A 420 15.64 21.27 11.45
N PHE A 421 14.55 20.92 10.76
CA PHE A 421 13.23 20.76 11.37
C PHE A 421 13.16 19.54 12.29
N GLU A 422 13.82 18.43 11.95
CA GLU A 422 13.91 17.25 12.82
C GLU A 422 14.68 17.59 14.10
N PHE A 423 15.80 18.31 13.99
CA PHE A 423 16.56 18.78 15.16
C PHE A 423 15.74 19.75 16.02
N ALA A 424 15.03 20.71 15.40
CA ALA A 424 14.14 21.61 16.13
C ALA A 424 13.03 20.84 16.86
N LEU A 425 12.42 19.85 16.20
CA LEU A 425 11.36 19.04 16.78
C LEU A 425 11.85 18.19 17.96
N GLU A 426 13.08 17.67 17.89
CA GLU A 426 13.73 16.99 19.02
C GLU A 426 13.90 17.95 20.20
N GLY A 427 14.48 19.14 19.97
CA GLY A 427 14.67 20.15 21.02
C GLY A 427 13.36 20.64 21.67
N HIS A 428 12.31 20.87 20.87
CA HIS A 428 10.98 21.23 21.40
C HIS A 428 10.34 20.07 22.18
N SER A 429 10.57 18.82 21.76
CA SER A 429 10.08 17.64 22.47
C SER A 429 10.78 17.44 23.82
N GLU A 430 12.09 17.67 23.88
CA GLU A 430 12.85 17.67 25.13
C GLU A 430 12.38 18.78 26.08
N THR A 431 12.26 20.02 25.57
CA THR A 431 11.75 21.17 26.35
C THR A 431 10.35 20.90 26.91
N LYS A 432 9.49 20.23 26.13
CA LYS A 432 8.17 19.81 26.58
C LYS A 432 8.23 18.82 27.75
N GLU A 433 9.13 17.84 27.70
CA GLU A 433 9.32 16.89 28.80
C GLU A 433 9.91 17.56 30.04
N GLU A 434 10.85 18.49 29.88
CA GLU A 434 11.37 19.32 30.98
C GLU A 434 10.27 20.16 31.64
N LEU A 435 9.43 20.82 30.85
CA LEU A 435 8.29 21.60 31.35
C LEU A 435 7.29 20.73 32.11
N LYS A 436 6.97 19.53 31.61
CA LYS A 436 6.09 18.58 32.33
C LYS A 436 6.70 18.15 33.66
N ASN A 437 8.00 17.84 33.67
CA ASN A 437 8.70 17.47 34.90
C ASN A 437 8.73 18.63 35.90
N SER A 438 8.98 19.85 35.44
CA SER A 438 8.92 21.07 36.26
C SER A 438 7.52 21.31 36.83
N ILE A 439 6.47 21.16 36.03
CA ILE A 439 5.08 21.26 36.49
C ILE A 439 4.80 20.22 37.59
N SER A 440 5.21 18.97 37.37
CA SER A 440 5.05 17.89 38.37
C SER A 440 5.78 18.19 39.68
N GLN A 441 7.01 18.72 39.61
CA GLN A 441 7.77 19.14 40.79
C GLN A 441 7.12 20.31 41.52
N LEU A 442 6.67 21.35 40.79
CA LEU A 442 5.97 22.49 41.36
C LEU A 442 4.64 22.07 41.99
N GLU A 443 3.89 21.16 41.37
CA GLU A 443 2.66 20.59 41.93
C GLU A 443 2.93 19.80 43.22
N SER A 444 4.01 19.03 43.27
CA SER A 444 4.42 18.33 44.49
C SER A 444 4.81 19.30 45.62
N THR A 445 5.47 20.41 45.28
CA THR A 445 5.87 21.45 46.24
C THR A 445 4.65 22.26 46.71
N LEU A 446 3.71 22.54 45.82
CA LEU A 446 2.44 23.17 46.16
C LEU A 446 1.65 22.29 47.14
N PHE A 447 1.68 20.97 46.95
CA PHE A 447 1.04 20.02 47.84
C PHE A 447 1.70 20.02 49.24
N THR A 448 3.03 20.01 49.33
CA THR A 448 3.73 20.07 50.62
C THR A 448 3.52 21.40 51.34
N LEU A 449 3.56 22.54 50.64
CA LEU A 449 3.27 23.85 51.24
C LEU A 449 1.83 23.96 51.72
N ARG A 450 0.85 23.44 50.96
CA ARG A 450 -0.55 23.39 51.42
C ARG A 450 -0.69 22.55 52.68
N ARG A 451 0.04 21.45 52.78
CA ARG A 451 0.10 20.62 54.00
C ARG A 451 0.77 21.36 55.16
N LEU A 452 1.85 22.11 54.90
CA LEU A 452 2.51 22.93 55.91
C LEU A 452 1.60 24.06 56.40
N ALA A 453 0.90 24.76 55.51
CA ALA A 453 -0.12 25.75 55.87
C ALA A 453 -1.27 25.14 56.69
N LEU A 454 -1.69 23.91 56.37
CA LEU A 454 -2.65 23.15 57.19
C LEU A 454 -2.07 22.80 58.58
N SER A 455 -0.79 22.43 58.67
CA SER A 455 -0.10 22.19 59.95
C SER A 455 0.03 23.47 60.77
N LEU A 456 0.55 24.55 60.19
CA LEU A 456 0.68 25.86 60.85
C LEU A 456 -0.68 26.38 61.30
N ARG A 457 -1.74 26.22 60.50
CA ARG A 457 -3.11 26.48 60.95
C ARG A 457 -3.44 25.61 62.15
N SER A 458 -3.17 24.31 62.11
CA SER A 458 -3.38 23.42 63.26
C SER A 458 -2.54 23.78 64.50
N ASP A 459 -1.33 24.30 64.31
CA ASP A 459 -0.35 24.60 65.37
C ASP A 459 -0.63 25.98 66.02
N LEU A 460 -1.08 26.97 65.24
CA LEU A 460 -1.77 28.18 65.73
C LEU A 460 -2.96 27.86 66.65
N TYR A 461 -3.49 26.64 66.56
CA TYR A 461 -4.57 26.12 67.39
C TYR A 461 -4.15 25.04 68.42
N ALA A 462 -2.85 24.78 68.67
CA ALA A 462 -2.32 23.73 69.58
C ALA A 462 -1.70 24.26 70.91
N VAL A 463 -1.57 23.41 71.96
CA VAL A 463 -1.28 23.78 73.38
C VAL A 463 -0.05 23.04 73.98
N ASP A 464 0.91 23.81 74.54
CA ASP A 464 2.04 23.61 75.49
C ASP A 464 2.99 22.38 75.54
N GLU A 465 4.20 22.64 76.08
CA GLU A 465 5.54 22.16 75.64
C GLU A 465 6.08 20.78 76.09
N GLU A 466 5.58 20.06 77.10
CA GLU A 466 6.35 18.90 77.64
C GLU A 466 5.88 17.50 77.20
N GLN A 467 4.83 17.38 76.38
CA GLN A 467 4.42 16.11 75.77
C GLN A 467 4.31 16.17 74.23
N SER A 468 4.68 17.30 73.63
CA SER A 468 4.25 17.66 72.27
C SER A 468 5.12 17.06 71.16
N GLU A 469 6.45 16.99 71.30
CA GLU A 469 7.32 16.61 70.18
C GLU A 469 7.09 15.16 69.72
N ALA A 470 6.99 14.21 70.65
CA ALA A 470 6.68 12.82 70.35
C ALA A 470 5.26 12.64 69.75
N ILE A 471 4.30 13.44 70.21
CA ILE A 471 2.92 13.44 69.68
C ILE A 471 2.87 14.06 68.28
N VAL A 472 3.65 15.12 68.03
CA VAL A 472 3.79 15.79 66.73
C VAL A 472 4.51 14.90 65.72
N TYR A 473 5.62 14.23 66.11
CA TYR A 473 6.27 13.22 65.28
C TYR A 473 5.33 12.07 64.96
N LYS A 474 4.57 11.57 65.94
CA LYS A 474 3.57 10.52 65.71
C LYS A 474 2.43 10.99 64.80
N LYS A 475 1.98 12.25 64.93
CA LYS A 475 0.98 12.89 64.06
C LYS A 475 1.52 13.03 62.63
N LEU A 476 2.77 13.43 62.46
CA LEU A 476 3.45 13.55 61.16
C LEU A 476 3.65 12.19 60.50
N GLU A 477 4.04 11.18 61.27
CA GLU A 477 4.18 9.80 60.78
C GLU A 477 2.83 9.23 60.33
N ILE A 478 1.77 9.40 61.13
CA ILE A 478 0.41 8.99 60.79
C ILE A 478 -0.08 9.75 59.54
N THR A 479 0.19 11.05 59.43
CA THR A 479 -0.19 11.86 58.27
C THR A 479 0.55 11.43 57.00
N ASN A 480 1.86 11.14 57.08
CA ASN A 480 2.63 10.59 55.97
C ASN A 480 2.07 9.25 55.52
N LYS A 481 1.77 8.35 56.46
CA LYS A 481 1.17 7.05 56.15
C LYS A 481 -0.19 7.21 55.46
N ILE A 482 -1.06 8.09 55.95
CA ILE A 482 -2.35 8.39 55.32
C ILE A 482 -2.14 8.87 53.87
N GLN A 483 -1.21 9.81 53.63
CA GLN A 483 -0.97 10.33 52.28
C GLN A 483 -0.36 9.30 51.33
N HIS A 484 0.55 8.45 51.80
CA HIS A 484 1.10 7.36 50.99
C HIS A 484 0.03 6.33 50.61
N LEU A 485 -0.88 6.01 51.55
CA LEU A 485 -1.99 5.10 51.31
C LEU A 485 -3.06 5.71 50.37
N GLU A 486 -3.39 6.99 50.54
CA GLU A 486 -4.31 7.73 49.65
C GLU A 486 -3.72 7.82 48.22
N LYS A 487 -2.42 8.13 48.08
CA LYS A 487 -1.76 8.15 46.77
C LYS A 487 -1.73 6.76 46.13
N PHE A 488 -1.53 5.70 46.91
CA PHE A 488 -1.60 4.33 46.39
C PHE A 488 -3.03 3.97 45.95
N GLN A 489 -4.05 4.42 46.68
CA GLN A 489 -5.45 4.26 46.28
C GLN A 489 -5.73 4.96 44.94
N ASP A 490 -5.24 6.19 44.75
CA ASP A 490 -5.35 6.91 43.48
C ASP A 490 -4.64 6.19 42.31
N ILE A 491 -3.48 5.58 42.56
CA ILE A 491 -2.74 4.77 41.57
C ILE A 491 -3.55 3.53 41.19
N VAL A 492 -4.13 2.85 42.18
CA VAL A 492 -4.98 1.66 41.95
C VAL A 492 -6.24 2.06 41.18
N ASP A 493 -6.89 3.16 41.51
CA ASP A 493 -8.08 3.66 40.80
C ASP A 493 -7.75 4.08 39.36
N GLY A 494 -6.59 4.71 39.16
CA GLY A 494 -6.06 5.02 37.82
C GLY A 494 -5.74 3.75 37.01
N ALA A 495 -5.15 2.74 37.65
CA ALA A 495 -4.89 1.44 37.02
C ALA A 495 -6.20 0.70 36.69
N LEU A 496 -7.21 0.74 37.57
CA LEU A 496 -8.53 0.17 37.30
C LEU A 496 -9.20 0.85 36.10
N THR A 497 -9.09 2.17 35.98
CA THR A 497 -9.60 2.92 34.83
C THR A 497 -8.93 2.46 33.53
N LYS A 498 -7.60 2.31 33.54
CA LYS A 498 -6.85 1.76 32.39
C LYS A 498 -7.23 0.32 32.06
N LEU A 499 -7.44 -0.53 33.08
CA LEU A 499 -7.89 -1.91 32.88
C LEU A 499 -9.31 -1.99 32.33
N ILE A 500 -10.20 -1.06 32.68
CA ILE A 500 -11.54 -0.93 32.09
C ILE A 500 -11.43 -0.57 30.60
N GLU A 501 -10.59 0.40 30.26
CA GLU A 501 -10.34 0.77 28.85
C GLU A 501 -9.76 -0.40 28.05
N LEU A 502 -8.76 -1.10 28.59
CA LEU A 502 -8.21 -2.31 27.97
C LEU A 502 -9.23 -3.44 27.87
N SER A 503 -10.15 -3.54 28.83
CA SER A 503 -11.26 -4.50 28.80
C SER A 503 -12.25 -4.18 27.67
N ASP A 504 -12.55 -2.91 27.44
CA ASP A 504 -13.40 -2.50 26.32
C ASP A 504 -12.72 -2.77 24.96
N ARG A 505 -11.41 -2.52 24.86
CA ARG A 505 -10.61 -2.93 23.69
C ARG A 505 -10.63 -4.45 23.51
N TRP A 506 -10.45 -5.21 24.58
CA TRP A 506 -10.52 -6.67 24.55
C TRP A 506 -11.90 -7.18 24.14
N LYS A 507 -12.98 -6.51 24.57
CA LYS A 507 -14.35 -6.81 24.16
C LYS A 507 -14.57 -6.57 22.66
N LYS A 508 -14.05 -5.46 22.12
CA LYS A 508 -14.07 -5.20 20.67
C LYS A 508 -13.31 -6.28 19.91
N TYR A 509 -12.09 -6.61 20.35
CA TYR A 509 -11.30 -7.72 19.78
C TYR A 509 -12.06 -9.06 19.79
N LEU A 510 -12.74 -9.41 20.89
CA LEU A 510 -13.53 -10.65 20.98
C LEU A 510 -14.74 -10.65 20.04
N ASP A 511 -15.44 -9.53 19.88
CA ASP A 511 -16.55 -9.37 18.94
C ASP A 511 -16.05 -9.51 17.49
N GLU A 512 -14.95 -8.82 17.13
CA GLU A 512 -14.34 -8.90 15.81
C GLU A 512 -13.81 -10.31 15.50
N LYS A 513 -13.23 -10.99 16.50
CA LYS A 513 -12.78 -12.38 16.38
C LYS A 513 -13.92 -13.37 16.13
N GLU A 514 -15.07 -13.22 16.80
CA GLU A 514 -16.23 -14.10 16.54
C GLU A 514 -16.93 -13.77 15.22
N ARG A 515 -16.84 -12.53 14.73
CA ARG A 515 -17.33 -12.14 13.39
C ARG A 515 -16.49 -12.74 12.27
N LEU A 516 -15.22 -13.05 12.51
CA LEU A 516 -14.39 -13.74 11.52
C LEU A 516 -14.88 -15.18 11.29
N PRO A 517 -14.96 -15.62 10.02
CA PRO A 517 -15.33 -16.99 9.72
C PRO A 517 -14.31 -17.98 10.31
N LYS A 518 -14.82 -19.00 11.00
CA LYS A 518 -13.99 -20.09 11.58
C LYS A 518 -13.38 -20.98 10.50
N GLU A 519 -14.03 -21.04 9.33
CA GLU A 519 -13.54 -21.73 8.15
C GLU A 519 -12.78 -20.77 7.22
N LYS A 520 -11.82 -21.30 6.46
CA LYS A 520 -10.99 -20.53 5.51
C LYS A 520 -11.83 -19.79 4.46
N PHE A 521 -13.01 -20.31 4.10
CA PHE A 521 -13.86 -19.83 3.01
C PHE A 521 -15.23 -19.40 3.50
N THR A 522 -15.73 -18.27 3.00
CA THR A 522 -17.13 -17.89 3.18
C THR A 522 -18.04 -18.75 2.29
N LEU A 523 -19.36 -18.75 2.55
CA LEU A 523 -20.32 -19.46 1.69
C LEU A 523 -20.25 -18.95 0.23
N LYS A 524 -20.08 -17.63 0.05
CA LYS A 524 -19.90 -17.01 -1.27
C LYS A 524 -18.60 -17.45 -1.93
N ASP A 525 -17.50 -17.55 -1.18
CA ASP A 525 -16.23 -18.05 -1.72
C ASP A 525 -16.36 -19.50 -2.19
N LYS A 526 -17.07 -20.35 -1.43
CA LYS A 526 -17.34 -21.74 -1.84
C LYS A 526 -18.16 -21.79 -3.13
N GLU A 527 -19.19 -20.95 -3.27
CA GLU A 527 -19.98 -20.85 -4.50
C GLU A 527 -19.12 -20.42 -5.71
N LYS A 528 -18.26 -19.40 -5.54
CA LYS A 528 -17.33 -18.94 -6.57
C LYS A 528 -16.35 -20.04 -7.00
N LEU A 529 -15.76 -20.75 -6.03
CA LEU A 529 -14.79 -21.81 -6.27
C LEU A 529 -15.42 -23.07 -6.91
N ASN A 530 -16.66 -23.40 -6.54
CA ASN A 530 -17.40 -24.47 -7.20
C ASN A 530 -17.75 -24.06 -8.64
N SER A 531 -18.20 -22.83 -8.86
CA SER A 531 -18.44 -22.30 -10.21
C SER A 531 -17.18 -22.28 -11.07
N PHE A 532 -16.02 -21.98 -10.48
CA PHE A 532 -14.73 -22.03 -11.16
C PHE A 532 -14.38 -23.46 -11.60
N GLU A 533 -14.58 -24.42 -10.71
CA GLU A 533 -14.35 -25.84 -10.99
C GLU A 533 -15.30 -26.38 -12.07
N ASP A 534 -16.58 -26.01 -12.02
CA ASP A 534 -17.59 -26.41 -13.01
C ASP A 534 -17.28 -25.83 -14.39
N ASN A 535 -16.91 -24.54 -14.46
CA ASN A 535 -16.50 -23.89 -15.70
C ASN A 535 -15.24 -24.55 -16.27
N PHE A 536 -14.25 -24.83 -15.44
CA PHE A 536 -13.02 -25.50 -15.86
C PHE A 536 -13.29 -26.91 -16.41
N LYS A 537 -14.12 -27.70 -15.72
CA LYS A 537 -14.54 -29.04 -16.19
C LYS A 537 -15.32 -28.98 -17.50
N LYS A 538 -16.17 -27.97 -17.67
CA LYS A 538 -16.94 -27.75 -18.90
C LYS A 538 -16.01 -27.40 -20.06
N ASP A 539 -15.11 -26.44 -19.89
CA ASP A 539 -14.15 -26.03 -20.90
C ASP A 539 -13.22 -27.19 -21.30
N LEU A 540 -12.74 -27.99 -20.34
CA LEU A 540 -11.94 -29.20 -20.63
C LEU A 540 -12.70 -30.24 -21.47
N LYS A 541 -14.01 -30.43 -21.21
CA LYS A 541 -14.87 -31.31 -22.02
C LYS A 541 -15.01 -30.79 -23.44
N GLU A 542 -15.28 -29.49 -23.58
CA GLU A 542 -15.45 -28.84 -24.89
C GLU A 542 -14.15 -28.85 -25.72
N TYR A 543 -12.99 -28.69 -25.08
CA TYR A 543 -11.69 -28.72 -25.74
C TYR A 543 -11.13 -30.13 -25.97
N GLY A 544 -11.89 -31.17 -25.63
CA GLY A 544 -11.56 -32.56 -25.95
C GLY A 544 -10.35 -33.11 -25.20
N TYR A 545 -10.25 -32.83 -23.90
CA TYR A 545 -9.23 -33.38 -23.00
C TYR A 545 -9.38 -34.92 -22.88
N LYS A 546 -8.28 -35.67 -23.06
CA LYS A 546 -8.31 -37.16 -23.13
C LYS A 546 -7.44 -37.88 -22.11
N SER A 547 -6.58 -37.17 -21.37
CA SER A 547 -5.63 -37.79 -20.43
C SER A 547 -6.29 -38.45 -19.21
N VAL A 548 -7.57 -38.21 -18.93
CA VAL A 548 -8.28 -38.80 -17.79
C VAL A 548 -9.56 -39.49 -18.25
N SER A 549 -9.79 -40.70 -17.72
CA SER A 549 -10.96 -41.54 -18.03
C SER A 549 -12.29 -40.91 -17.58
N ASN A 550 -12.28 -40.13 -16.49
CA ASN A 550 -13.41 -39.41 -15.94
C ASN A 550 -13.03 -37.99 -15.52
N ILE A 551 -13.61 -36.99 -16.18
CA ILE A 551 -13.33 -35.56 -15.92
C ILE A 551 -13.79 -35.13 -14.52
N ASN A 552 -14.65 -35.91 -13.86
CA ASN A 552 -15.03 -35.63 -12.47
C ASN A 552 -13.90 -35.89 -11.47
N ASP A 553 -12.85 -36.64 -11.85
CA ASP A 553 -11.68 -36.92 -11.00
C ASP A 553 -10.74 -35.70 -10.91
N ILE A 554 -10.93 -34.72 -11.80
CA ILE A 554 -10.26 -33.43 -11.78
C ILE A 554 -10.98 -32.55 -10.76
N SER A 555 -10.23 -31.85 -9.92
CA SER A 555 -10.78 -30.85 -8.98
C SER A 555 -9.83 -29.67 -8.86
N ILE A 556 -10.30 -28.56 -8.30
CA ILE A 556 -9.45 -27.39 -8.04
C ILE A 556 -9.06 -27.42 -6.57
N SER A 557 -7.76 -27.51 -6.28
CA SER A 557 -7.24 -27.52 -4.93
C SER A 557 -7.71 -26.28 -4.16
N ARG A 558 -8.28 -26.49 -2.97
CA ARG A 558 -8.70 -25.38 -2.09
C ARG A 558 -7.52 -24.73 -1.35
N ASP A 559 -6.30 -25.23 -1.56
CA ASP A 559 -5.09 -24.61 -1.01
C ASP A 559 -4.33 -23.81 -2.07
N THR A 560 -4.08 -24.39 -3.23
CA THR A 560 -3.29 -23.74 -4.30
C THR A 560 -4.13 -23.05 -5.36
N TYR A 561 -5.43 -23.34 -5.43
CA TYR A 561 -6.35 -22.97 -6.52
C TYR A 561 -5.92 -23.44 -7.92
N LEU A 562 -5.01 -24.43 -7.97
CA LEU A 562 -4.58 -25.08 -9.20
C LEU A 562 -5.33 -26.40 -9.40
N PRO A 563 -5.52 -26.85 -10.66
CA PRO A 563 -6.19 -28.10 -10.94
C PRO A 563 -5.33 -29.30 -10.52
N VAL A 564 -5.98 -30.28 -9.90
CA VAL A 564 -5.37 -31.52 -9.41
C VAL A 564 -6.21 -32.72 -9.88
N ILE A 565 -5.54 -33.83 -10.18
CA ILE A 565 -6.15 -35.14 -10.43
C ILE A 565 -5.89 -36.00 -9.19
N ASN A 566 -6.93 -36.46 -8.48
CA ASN A 566 -6.75 -37.31 -7.28
C ASN A 566 -5.74 -36.74 -6.25
N ASN A 567 -5.74 -35.42 -6.05
CA ASN A 567 -4.79 -34.65 -5.22
C ASN A 567 -3.33 -34.60 -5.71
N PHE A 568 -3.04 -35.11 -6.91
CA PHE A 568 -1.76 -34.92 -7.58
C PHE A 568 -1.84 -33.81 -8.62
N ASP A 569 -0.71 -33.16 -8.88
CA ASP A 569 -0.62 -32.11 -9.89
C ASP A 569 -0.89 -32.72 -11.29
N MET A 570 -1.83 -32.09 -12.01
CA MET A 570 -2.31 -32.53 -13.31
C MET A 570 -1.20 -32.58 -14.38
N LYS A 571 -0.07 -31.92 -14.15
CA LYS A 571 1.09 -31.93 -15.04
C LYS A 571 1.76 -33.30 -15.19
N PHE A 572 1.78 -34.13 -14.15
CA PHE A 572 2.55 -35.39 -14.16
C PHE A 572 1.89 -36.49 -15.00
N ASP A 573 0.56 -36.47 -15.10
CA ASP A 573 -0.23 -37.51 -15.78
C ASP A 573 -0.87 -37.05 -17.11
N SER A 574 -0.52 -35.86 -17.61
CA SER A 574 -1.12 -35.31 -18.84
C SER A 574 -0.16 -35.31 -20.04
N SER A 575 -0.72 -35.55 -21.23
CA SER A 575 0.02 -35.38 -22.49
C SER A 575 0.36 -33.90 -22.73
N ALA A 576 1.43 -33.60 -23.48
CA ALA A 576 1.81 -32.22 -23.81
C ALA A 576 0.66 -31.42 -24.47
N SER A 577 -0.15 -32.07 -25.32
CA SER A 577 -1.33 -31.46 -25.95
C SER A 577 -2.47 -31.19 -24.97
N ASP A 578 -2.62 -32.03 -23.94
CA ASP A 578 -3.64 -31.87 -22.91
C ASP A 578 -3.24 -30.82 -21.87
N ASN A 579 -1.94 -30.62 -21.63
CA ASN A 579 -1.45 -29.51 -20.82
C ASN A 579 -1.83 -28.14 -21.42
N ILE A 580 -1.72 -28.00 -22.74
CA ILE A 580 -2.15 -26.76 -23.42
C ILE A 580 -3.66 -26.55 -23.29
N ARG A 581 -4.46 -27.60 -23.47
CA ARG A 581 -5.92 -27.54 -23.26
C ARG A 581 -6.28 -27.16 -21.83
N ALA A 582 -5.50 -27.62 -20.85
CA ALA A 582 -5.65 -27.24 -19.46
C ALA A 582 -5.36 -25.76 -19.23
N ILE A 583 -4.31 -25.21 -19.86
CA ILE A 583 -4.00 -23.77 -19.80
C ILE A 583 -5.13 -22.95 -20.43
N TRP A 584 -5.66 -23.36 -21.58
CA TRP A 584 -6.83 -22.72 -22.20
C TRP A 584 -8.05 -22.74 -21.30
N ALA A 585 -8.40 -23.92 -20.77
CA ALA A 585 -9.55 -24.07 -19.89
C ALA A 585 -9.39 -23.28 -18.59
N PHE A 586 -8.18 -23.23 -18.02
CA PHE A 586 -7.92 -22.53 -16.76
C PHE A 586 -8.05 -21.00 -16.94
N THR A 587 -7.40 -20.45 -17.96
CA THR A 587 -7.45 -19.01 -18.26
C THR A 587 -8.86 -18.55 -18.63
N MET A 588 -9.59 -19.35 -19.40
CA MET A 588 -10.99 -19.08 -19.74
C MET A 588 -11.92 -19.22 -18.53
N ALA A 589 -11.78 -20.25 -17.71
CA ALA A 589 -12.60 -20.44 -16.52
C ALA A 589 -12.41 -19.32 -15.50
N LEU A 590 -11.20 -18.77 -15.34
CA LEU A 590 -10.95 -17.59 -14.50
C LEU A 590 -11.74 -16.38 -15.00
N LEU A 591 -11.70 -16.12 -16.31
CA LEU A 591 -12.45 -15.03 -16.93
C LEU A 591 -13.97 -15.22 -16.78
N GLN A 592 -14.48 -16.41 -17.09
CA GLN A 592 -15.91 -16.74 -17.01
C GLN A 592 -16.44 -16.61 -15.58
N THR A 593 -15.70 -17.12 -14.59
CA THR A 593 -16.10 -17.09 -13.18
C THR A 593 -16.08 -15.67 -12.63
N SER A 594 -15.02 -14.91 -12.95
CA SER A 594 -14.94 -13.50 -12.57
C SER A 594 -16.09 -12.69 -13.17
N ASN A 595 -16.51 -12.97 -14.41
CA ASN A 595 -17.67 -12.31 -15.01
C ASN A 595 -19.00 -12.63 -14.32
N ALA A 596 -19.20 -13.91 -13.95
CA ALA A 596 -20.44 -14.37 -13.32
C ALA A 596 -20.60 -13.83 -11.89
N HIS A 597 -19.52 -13.73 -11.13
CA HIS A 597 -19.54 -13.39 -9.69
C HIS A 597 -19.02 -11.98 -9.37
N GLY A 598 -18.73 -11.15 -10.37
CA GLY A 598 -18.25 -9.77 -10.17
C GLY A 598 -16.84 -9.70 -9.57
N GLY A 599 -15.92 -10.47 -10.12
CA GLY A 599 -14.50 -10.43 -9.74
C GLY A 599 -13.72 -9.31 -10.43
N ASN A 600 -12.41 -9.25 -10.15
CA ASN A 600 -11.51 -8.16 -10.55
C ASN A 600 -10.77 -8.40 -11.88
N HIS A 601 -11.29 -9.25 -12.76
CA HIS A 601 -10.60 -9.58 -14.02
C HIS A 601 -10.66 -8.39 -15.02
N PRO A 602 -9.52 -7.83 -15.47
CA PRO A 602 -9.46 -6.65 -16.35
C PRO A 602 -10.14 -6.84 -17.71
N GLY A 603 -10.27 -8.08 -18.18
CA GLY A 603 -11.11 -8.44 -19.33
C GLY A 603 -10.37 -8.58 -20.65
N ILE A 604 -9.04 -8.66 -20.58
CA ILE A 604 -8.16 -8.92 -21.71
C ILE A 604 -7.46 -10.28 -21.52
N LEU A 605 -7.30 -11.04 -22.61
CA LEU A 605 -6.47 -12.25 -22.68
C LEU A 605 -5.56 -12.17 -23.89
N ILE A 606 -4.32 -12.65 -23.76
CA ILE A 606 -3.37 -12.72 -24.88
C ILE A 606 -2.76 -14.12 -24.94
N PHE A 607 -2.85 -14.76 -26.09
CA PHE A 607 -2.24 -16.06 -26.36
C PHE A 607 -1.28 -15.94 -27.54
N ASP A 608 0.02 -16.16 -27.32
CA ASP A 608 1.01 -16.25 -28.40
C ASP A 608 1.22 -17.71 -28.82
N GLU A 609 0.86 -17.98 -30.08
CA GLU A 609 0.84 -19.30 -30.70
C GLU A 609 0.21 -20.39 -29.84
N PRO A 610 -1.12 -20.39 -29.63
CA PRO A 610 -1.79 -21.42 -28.86
C PRO A 610 -1.70 -22.83 -29.47
N ASP A 611 -1.47 -22.94 -30.78
CA ASP A 611 -1.29 -24.23 -31.46
C ASP A 611 0.10 -24.84 -31.24
N GLN A 612 0.52 -24.97 -29.98
CA GLN A 612 1.72 -25.72 -29.64
C GLN A 612 1.41 -27.24 -29.67
N HIS A 613 2.40 -28.05 -30.03
CA HIS A 613 2.32 -29.52 -29.96
C HIS A 613 1.19 -30.19 -30.78
N SER A 614 0.84 -29.64 -31.96
CA SER A 614 -0.04 -30.26 -32.97
C SER A 614 -1.43 -30.60 -32.45
N ILE A 615 -2.21 -29.59 -32.05
CA ILE A 615 -3.55 -29.77 -31.49
C ILE A 615 -4.56 -30.08 -32.60
N ILE A 616 -5.56 -30.91 -32.27
CA ILE A 616 -6.64 -31.26 -33.19
C ILE A 616 -7.53 -30.04 -33.47
N ILE A 617 -7.82 -29.81 -34.75
CA ILE A 617 -8.54 -28.63 -35.28
C ILE A 617 -9.92 -28.43 -34.64
N SER A 618 -10.66 -29.51 -34.39
CA SER A 618 -11.98 -29.46 -33.75
C SER A 618 -11.93 -28.81 -32.37
N ASN A 619 -10.83 -29.02 -31.64
CA ASN A 619 -10.66 -28.52 -30.28
C ASN A 619 -10.33 -27.02 -30.31
N MET A 620 -9.56 -26.59 -31.31
CA MET A 620 -9.25 -25.19 -31.54
C MET A 620 -10.49 -24.39 -31.99
N GLU A 621 -11.33 -24.98 -32.84
CA GLU A 621 -12.63 -24.38 -33.19
C GLU A 621 -13.53 -24.22 -31.96
N ALA A 622 -13.57 -25.24 -31.08
CA ALA A 622 -14.32 -25.17 -29.83
C ALA A 622 -13.79 -24.06 -28.91
N PHE A 623 -12.47 -23.92 -28.80
CA PHE A 623 -11.83 -22.84 -28.06
C PHE A 623 -12.20 -21.45 -28.60
N PHE A 624 -12.11 -21.23 -29.91
CA PHE A 624 -12.53 -19.95 -30.51
C PHE A 624 -14.02 -19.68 -30.31
N LYS A 625 -14.88 -20.70 -30.43
CA LYS A 625 -16.31 -20.58 -30.13
C LYS A 625 -16.57 -20.24 -28.67
N SER A 626 -15.85 -20.84 -27.73
CA SER A 626 -15.96 -20.51 -26.30
C SER A 626 -15.61 -19.04 -26.06
N ILE A 627 -14.50 -18.54 -26.65
CA ILE A 627 -14.12 -17.12 -26.58
C ILE A 627 -15.23 -16.20 -27.11
N MET A 628 -15.82 -16.53 -28.26
CA MET A 628 -16.91 -15.74 -28.85
C MET A 628 -18.19 -15.77 -28.01
N ASN A 629 -18.44 -16.87 -27.29
CA ASN A 629 -19.63 -17.04 -26.47
C ASN A 629 -19.53 -16.37 -25.10
N VAL A 630 -18.33 -15.97 -24.64
CA VAL A 630 -18.18 -15.22 -23.40
C VAL A 630 -18.84 -13.85 -23.58
N GLN A 631 -20.03 -13.70 -23.00
CA GLN A 631 -20.79 -12.44 -23.02
C GLN A 631 -20.11 -11.38 -22.13
N ARG A 632 -20.23 -10.10 -22.57
CA ARG A 632 -19.63 -8.84 -22.05
C ARG A 632 -18.43 -8.34 -22.86
N GLU A 633 -18.19 -7.03 -22.77
CA GLU A 633 -17.07 -6.33 -23.42
C GLU A 633 -15.73 -6.92 -22.96
N LYS A 634 -15.14 -7.79 -23.78
CA LYS A 634 -13.86 -8.47 -23.53
C LYS A 634 -13.01 -8.41 -24.78
N GLN A 635 -11.70 -8.58 -24.62
CA GLN A 635 -10.78 -8.61 -25.74
C GLN A 635 -9.83 -9.80 -25.61
N VAL A 636 -9.76 -10.62 -26.66
CA VAL A 636 -8.81 -11.73 -26.75
C VAL A 636 -7.94 -11.52 -27.98
N ILE A 637 -6.63 -11.49 -27.80
CA ILE A 637 -5.65 -11.33 -28.87
C ILE A 637 -4.90 -12.66 -29.01
N ILE A 638 -4.91 -13.21 -30.22
CA ILE A 638 -4.27 -14.50 -30.52
C ILE A 638 -3.25 -14.31 -31.64
N GLY A 639 -1.98 -14.59 -31.35
CA GLY A 639 -0.96 -14.79 -32.37
C GLY A 639 -1.08 -16.20 -32.95
N ILE A 640 -1.32 -16.35 -34.25
CA ILE A 640 -1.49 -17.68 -34.86
C ILE A 640 -0.76 -17.80 -36.20
N THR A 641 -0.15 -18.95 -36.45
CA THR A 641 0.39 -19.28 -37.76
C THR A 641 -0.65 -20.05 -38.58
N ILE A 642 -0.95 -19.57 -39.78
CA ILE A 642 -1.93 -20.16 -40.69
C ILE A 642 -1.21 -20.94 -41.82
N LYS A 643 -0.38 -21.91 -41.45
CA LYS A 643 0.29 -22.81 -42.39
C LYS A 643 -0.65 -23.87 -42.96
N ASP A 644 -1.45 -24.48 -42.08
CA ASP A 644 -2.22 -25.65 -42.44
C ASP A 644 -3.58 -25.29 -43.04
N ARG A 645 -4.01 -26.11 -44.01
CA ARG A 645 -5.32 -26.00 -44.66
C ARG A 645 -6.45 -26.07 -43.63
N ASP A 646 -6.19 -26.75 -42.52
CA ASP A 646 -7.16 -26.99 -41.47
C ASP A 646 -7.34 -25.77 -40.54
N THR A 647 -6.27 -25.07 -40.16
CA THR A 647 -6.35 -23.80 -39.41
C THR A 647 -7.07 -22.72 -40.23
N ARG A 648 -6.84 -22.70 -41.55
CA ARG A 648 -7.62 -21.84 -42.48
C ARG A 648 -9.09 -22.17 -42.47
N THR A 649 -9.44 -23.44 -42.30
CA THR A 649 -10.83 -23.91 -42.31
C THR A 649 -11.51 -23.56 -41.00
N ALA A 650 -10.84 -23.79 -39.86
CA ALA A 650 -11.31 -23.39 -38.53
C ALA A 650 -11.67 -21.90 -38.46
N ILE A 651 -10.77 -21.03 -38.93
CA ILE A 651 -11.00 -19.57 -38.93
C ILE A 651 -12.15 -19.19 -39.88
N LYS A 652 -12.23 -19.81 -41.06
CA LYS A 652 -13.33 -19.55 -42.02
C LYS A 652 -14.69 -19.96 -41.45
N ASN A 653 -14.74 -21.03 -40.66
CA ASN A 653 -15.96 -21.55 -40.04
C ASN A 653 -16.55 -20.62 -38.96
N LEU A 654 -15.79 -19.64 -38.46
CA LEU A 654 -16.25 -18.68 -37.43
C LEU A 654 -17.15 -17.56 -38.01
N GLY A 655 -17.12 -17.33 -39.32
CA GLY A 655 -17.86 -16.26 -40.00
C GLY A 655 -17.17 -14.89 -39.97
N LYS A 656 -17.10 -14.21 -41.13
CA LYS A 656 -16.28 -13.01 -41.36
C LYS A 656 -16.67 -11.72 -40.61
N GLY A 657 -17.63 -11.76 -39.68
CA GLY A 657 -18.07 -10.61 -38.88
C GLY A 657 -17.81 -10.74 -37.38
N ASN A 658 -17.33 -11.89 -36.91
CA ASN A 658 -17.25 -12.22 -35.48
C ASN A 658 -15.83 -12.07 -34.91
N TYR A 659 -14.84 -11.76 -35.75
CA TYR A 659 -13.45 -11.60 -35.37
C TYR A 659 -12.76 -10.52 -36.23
N ASN A 660 -11.75 -9.88 -35.66
CA ASN A 660 -10.82 -9.01 -36.39
C ASN A 660 -9.57 -9.81 -36.77
N MET A 661 -9.05 -9.59 -37.98
CA MET A 661 -7.93 -10.36 -38.53
C MET A 661 -6.87 -9.43 -39.10
N ILE A 662 -5.75 -9.35 -38.39
CA ILE A 662 -4.55 -8.64 -38.81
C ILE A 662 -3.63 -9.64 -39.51
N ARG A 663 -3.54 -9.56 -40.85
CA ARG A 663 -2.69 -10.45 -41.65
C ARG A 663 -1.31 -9.84 -41.84
N ILE A 664 -0.30 -10.55 -41.34
CA ILE A 664 1.11 -10.33 -41.64
C ILE A 664 1.46 -11.17 -42.87
N ASN A 665 1.86 -10.50 -43.95
CA ASN A 665 2.24 -11.16 -45.20
C ASN A 665 3.63 -11.80 -45.07
N GLU A 666 4.69 -11.11 -45.50
CA GLU A 666 6.06 -11.64 -45.46
C GLU A 666 6.76 -11.36 -44.12
N LYS A 667 6.66 -10.13 -43.63
CA LYS A 667 7.24 -9.66 -42.36
C LYS A 667 6.24 -8.74 -41.65
N ALA A 668 6.24 -8.78 -40.32
CA ALA A 668 5.37 -7.95 -39.48
C ALA A 668 5.72 -6.46 -39.61
N PHE A 669 7.01 -6.16 -39.72
CA PHE A 669 7.50 -4.79 -39.86
C PHE A 669 7.75 -4.51 -41.35
N VAL A 670 6.94 -3.63 -41.92
CA VAL A 670 6.99 -3.27 -43.35
C VAL A 670 7.48 -1.82 -43.50
N PRO A 671 8.07 -1.45 -44.66
CA PRO A 671 8.47 -0.07 -44.93
C PRO A 671 7.30 0.91 -44.73
N ILE A 672 7.51 1.94 -43.93
CA ILE A 672 6.56 3.05 -43.79
C ILE A 672 6.73 3.92 -45.04
N ILE A 673 5.73 3.93 -45.91
CA ILE A 673 5.70 4.81 -47.08
C ILE A 673 5.34 6.21 -46.58
N LYS A 674 6.32 7.12 -46.52
CA LYS A 674 6.04 8.55 -46.33
C LYS A 674 5.35 9.05 -47.60
N GLU A 675 4.05 9.29 -47.54
CA GLU A 675 3.39 10.11 -48.56
C GLU A 675 4.04 11.51 -48.48
N MET A 676 4.83 11.86 -49.49
CA MET A 676 5.28 13.24 -49.68
C MET A 676 4.02 14.09 -49.87
N SER A 677 3.70 14.92 -48.88
CA SER A 677 2.78 16.03 -49.06
C SER A 677 3.32 16.91 -50.19
N ASN A 678 2.70 16.81 -51.36
CA ASN A 678 2.92 17.75 -52.47
C ASN A 678 2.42 19.13 -52.04
N SER A 679 3.26 19.86 -51.33
CA SER A 679 3.11 21.30 -51.10
C SER A 679 4.44 21.96 -51.43
N ASP A 680 4.84 21.87 -52.70
CA ASP A 680 5.79 22.79 -53.33
C ASP A 680 5.71 22.62 -54.86
N LYS A 681 4.63 23.15 -55.41
CA LYS A 681 4.61 23.67 -56.78
C LYS A 681 3.98 25.07 -56.72
N SER A 682 4.74 26.02 -56.21
CA SER A 682 4.49 27.43 -56.50
C SER A 682 4.80 27.66 -57.98
N GLU A 683 3.78 28.09 -58.69
CA GLU A 683 3.83 28.56 -60.08
C GLU A 683 4.74 29.79 -60.17
N ASP A 684 5.91 29.65 -60.78
CA ASP A 684 6.62 30.79 -61.36
C ASP A 684 6.00 31.09 -62.73
N SER A 685 5.06 32.05 -62.76
CA SER A 685 4.61 32.73 -63.98
C SER A 685 5.50 33.94 -64.26
N PRO A 686 6.04 34.11 -65.49
CA PRO A 686 6.92 35.22 -65.81
C PRO A 686 6.12 36.47 -66.20
N THR A 687 6.51 37.62 -65.65
CA THR A 687 6.30 38.95 -66.23
C THR A 687 7.62 39.69 -66.29
#